data_AF-A0A956G2T6-F1
#
_entry.id   AF-A0A956G2T6-F1
#
_cell.length_a   1.000
_cell.length_b   1.000
_cell.length_c   1.000
_cell.angle_alpha   90.00
_cell.angle_beta   90.00
_cell.angle_gamma   90.00
#
_symmetry.space_group_name_H-M   'P 1'
#
loop_
_entity.id
_entity.type
_entity.pdbx_description
1 polymer ?
#
loop_
_entity_poly.entity_id
_entity_poly.type
_entity_poly.pdbx_seq_one_letter_code
_entity_poly.pdbx_strand_id
1 'polypeptide(L)'
;MASVMAIVSKAVFDKQARAAGKPVGLGDVWPVDAYNSAHKALAPLGEGGALFLVTVRPGDVLWLVGVLESPRFDGARWTAAPNVVAARDVSGAREGLRFSTGKGITAKAGALGMSLQTPRVLTEADVALLRGGASASAPAEKTSAAPAPAKKKAPAEAKAAAPAKKKAPAKPKAATPAKPKAAAVAKKQQGAAPPKGASRPLAAALDALRADNLVQALDQLLDAWAAQRAAATAELVERLGALVDRSLAPIEGKAKSAALDEAWLDVAAKRRAADVPRLAACFENGSTPMLKRWFAQLLDFKPDPRLPTAAVDSAVRYHSTGDATPRTAAFKLATYVADGRQLATLDSVVQRNDTLEGNVARLRKKLVEPPVLSAEDGEVIALCSAELDRLAKQPPPDAEAMFAAARDETDSTEESLVAAVLADPDDDVPRMVYADWLAQRGDPRAELLALQLKDKLTGNEQKRVRELCKAHGARWIFPLDAVVEKPRFERGFLAGCGAVSFTTDKQRDELCEHPLWATVREIDACNESRLLRGDALRALRVVRCDAETLAAIAQKPDPVPLEEVSAAYFDAERFLHLATSPEHRRRWYFSPDQRDPEQLAARGDNLSHWHKVGTVGALVNLKRLRLAPGHAILESDHGALSRFEWLTASPLAKQLEELTIDHGDNGVFLDGWLARLDTLARLRRLEIISSPKDHYNSPNWGGPTHPCYLRFVITREG
;
A
#
# COMPACT_ATOMS: atom_id res chain seq x y z
N MET A 1 14.41 32.79 -8.66
CA MET A 1 13.50 31.70 -9.09
C MET A 1 13.61 30.57 -8.09
N ALA A 2 12.51 29.98 -7.67
CA ALA A 2 12.53 28.95 -6.62
C ALA A 2 13.05 27.62 -7.17
N SER A 3 14.06 27.04 -6.54
CA SER A 3 14.52 25.68 -6.82
C SER A 3 13.95 24.73 -5.79
N VAL A 4 13.72 23.47 -6.18
CA VAL A 4 13.18 22.44 -5.29
C VAL A 4 14.06 21.21 -5.35
N MET A 5 14.26 20.56 -4.20
CA MET A 5 14.90 19.26 -4.11
C MET A 5 13.84 18.19 -3.91
N ALA A 6 13.90 17.12 -4.70
CA ALA A 6 12.99 15.99 -4.61
C ALA A 6 13.74 14.66 -4.62
N ILE A 7 13.21 13.67 -3.91
CA ILE A 7 13.81 12.34 -3.87
C ILE A 7 13.36 11.48 -5.06
N VAL A 8 14.32 10.76 -5.62
CA VAL A 8 14.11 9.59 -6.48
C VAL A 8 14.42 8.36 -5.63
N SER A 9 13.42 7.51 -5.42
CA SER A 9 13.59 6.32 -4.58
C SER A 9 14.73 5.44 -5.12
N LYS A 10 15.41 4.73 -4.23
CA LYS A 10 16.51 3.84 -4.60
C LYS A 10 16.10 2.85 -5.69
N ALA A 11 14.90 2.26 -5.58
CA ALA A 11 14.40 1.28 -6.54
C ALA A 11 14.13 1.90 -7.91
N VAL A 12 13.54 3.10 -7.96
CA VAL A 12 13.29 3.84 -9.21
C VAL A 12 14.64 4.18 -9.87
N PHE A 13 15.59 4.71 -9.11
CA PHE A 13 16.92 5.03 -9.60
C PHE A 13 17.66 3.78 -10.13
N ASP A 14 17.73 2.71 -9.33
CA ASP A 14 18.42 1.46 -9.71
C ASP A 14 17.77 0.81 -10.96
N LYS A 15 16.47 1.00 -11.17
CA LYS A 15 15.75 0.51 -12.35
C LYS A 15 15.93 1.39 -13.59
N GLN A 16 15.83 2.71 -13.45
CA GLN A 16 15.71 3.65 -14.58
C GLN A 16 17.03 4.34 -14.95
N ALA A 17 17.94 4.52 -14.00
CA ALA A 17 19.18 5.26 -14.25
C ALA A 17 20.17 4.40 -15.04
N ARG A 18 20.28 4.68 -16.34
CA ARG A 18 21.22 4.02 -17.25
C ARG A 18 22.04 5.05 -18.04
N ALA A 19 23.35 4.84 -18.10
CA ALA A 19 24.27 5.56 -18.99
C ALA A 19 24.89 4.53 -19.95
N ALA A 20 24.69 4.72 -21.26
CA ALA A 20 25.14 3.77 -22.30
C ALA A 20 24.76 2.29 -22.01
N GLY A 21 23.56 2.06 -21.46
CA GLY A 21 23.04 0.73 -21.13
C GLY A 21 23.51 0.13 -19.80
N LYS A 22 24.40 0.80 -19.05
CA LYS A 22 24.88 0.36 -17.73
C LYS A 22 24.23 1.18 -16.59
N PRO A 23 24.07 0.62 -15.38
CA PRO A 23 23.63 1.39 -14.21
C PRO A 23 24.52 2.61 -13.95
N VAL A 24 23.91 3.77 -13.69
CA VAL A 24 24.62 5.03 -13.43
C VAL A 24 25.36 4.95 -12.10
N GLY A 25 26.68 5.16 -12.13
CA GLY A 25 27.54 5.32 -10.96
C GLY A 25 27.88 6.78 -10.66
N LEU A 26 28.73 7.01 -9.64
CA LEU A 26 29.29 8.34 -9.38
C LEU A 26 30.14 8.79 -10.57
N GLY A 27 29.91 10.02 -11.04
CA GLY A 27 30.56 10.61 -12.21
C GLY A 27 29.82 10.36 -13.53
N ASP A 28 28.85 9.44 -13.58
CA ASP A 28 28.04 9.19 -14.76
C ASP A 28 26.85 10.16 -14.84
N VAL A 29 26.42 10.50 -16.05
CA VAL A 29 25.22 11.32 -16.28
C VAL A 29 24.03 10.41 -16.52
N TRP A 30 22.98 10.55 -15.68
CA TRP A 30 21.66 9.99 -15.98
C TRP A 30 20.88 11.00 -16.84
N PRO A 31 20.58 10.72 -18.12
CA PRO A 31 19.89 11.66 -19.00
C PRO A 31 18.37 11.66 -18.73
N VAL A 32 17.98 11.82 -17.47
CA VAL A 32 16.58 12.00 -17.07
C VAL A 32 16.08 13.35 -17.56
N ASP A 33 14.88 13.36 -18.14
CA ASP A 33 14.21 14.54 -18.69
C ASP A 33 12.83 14.79 -18.06
N ALA A 34 12.37 13.87 -17.19
CA ALA A 34 11.08 13.96 -16.54
C ALA A 34 11.11 13.47 -15.07
N TYR A 35 10.26 14.06 -14.24
CA TYR A 35 10.00 13.66 -12.86
C TYR A 35 8.49 13.59 -12.59
N ASN A 36 8.00 12.42 -12.18
CA ASN A 36 6.57 12.16 -11.99
C ASN A 36 6.16 12.48 -10.55
N SER A 37 5.53 13.63 -10.35
CA SER A 37 4.91 14.01 -9.07
C SER A 37 4.02 15.24 -9.26
N ALA A 38 2.80 15.19 -8.70
CA ALA A 38 1.89 16.33 -8.60
C ALA A 38 1.94 17.02 -7.23
N HIS A 39 2.95 16.70 -6.39
CA HIS A 39 3.03 17.19 -5.03
C HIS A 39 3.10 18.72 -4.96
N LYS A 40 2.21 19.35 -4.19
CA LYS A 40 2.04 20.81 -4.05
C LYS A 40 3.31 21.59 -3.71
N ALA A 41 4.28 21.01 -2.99
CA ALA A 41 5.58 21.65 -2.72
C ALA A 41 6.46 21.88 -3.98
N LEU A 42 6.11 21.28 -5.12
CA LEU A 42 6.77 21.51 -6.40
C LEU A 42 6.18 22.71 -7.16
N ALA A 43 5.00 23.21 -6.78
CA ALA A 43 4.32 24.32 -7.45
C ALA A 43 5.20 25.56 -7.70
N PRO A 44 6.13 25.96 -6.81
CA PRO A 44 7.02 27.09 -7.06
C PRO A 44 7.92 26.95 -8.31
N LEU A 45 8.16 25.73 -8.80
CA LEU A 45 8.90 25.51 -10.05
C LEU A 45 8.15 26.02 -11.29
N GLY A 46 6.84 26.25 -11.19
CA GLY A 46 6.02 26.79 -12.28
C GLY A 46 6.39 28.22 -12.66
N GLU A 47 7.06 28.95 -11.78
CA GLU A 47 7.60 30.31 -12.02
C GLU A 47 9.03 30.27 -12.61
N GLY A 48 9.54 29.08 -12.94
CA GLY A 48 10.92 28.82 -13.34
C GLY A 48 11.81 28.36 -12.18
N GLY A 49 13.08 28.03 -12.46
CA GLY A 49 14.05 27.54 -11.46
C GLY A 49 14.63 26.18 -11.84
N ALA A 50 14.97 25.36 -10.85
CA ALA A 50 15.60 24.06 -11.09
C ALA A 50 15.12 23.01 -10.10
N LEU A 51 14.85 21.80 -10.61
CA LEU A 51 14.49 20.63 -9.81
C LEU A 51 15.73 19.75 -9.60
N PHE A 52 16.19 19.68 -8.36
CA PHE A 52 17.33 18.87 -7.93
C PHE A 52 16.85 17.48 -7.51
N LEU A 53 17.26 16.47 -8.27
CA LEU A 53 16.91 15.08 -8.00
C LEU A 53 17.99 14.44 -7.14
N VAL A 54 17.61 13.95 -5.97
CA VAL A 54 18.51 13.25 -5.05
C VAL A 54 18.07 11.81 -4.84
N THR A 55 19.00 10.91 -4.55
CA THR A 55 18.69 9.55 -4.11
C THR A 55 19.50 9.20 -2.87
N VAL A 56 18.92 8.39 -1.99
CA VAL A 56 19.59 7.91 -0.78
C VAL A 56 20.10 6.50 -1.01
N ARG A 57 21.41 6.31 -0.87
CA ARG A 57 22.11 5.02 -0.98
C ARG A 57 22.28 4.39 0.41
N PRO A 58 22.60 3.08 0.51
CA PRO A 58 22.83 2.42 1.80
C PRO A 58 23.84 3.17 2.68
N GLY A 59 23.55 3.25 3.99
CA GLY A 59 24.36 4.02 4.95
C GLY A 59 24.03 5.52 4.99
N ASP A 60 22.81 5.91 4.58
CA ASP A 60 22.37 7.31 4.50
C ASP A 60 23.26 8.20 3.61
N VAL A 61 23.89 7.61 2.59
CA VAL A 61 24.71 8.37 1.64
C VAL A 61 23.79 9.09 0.66
N LEU A 62 23.90 10.42 0.56
CA LEU A 62 23.03 11.25 -0.27
C LEU A 62 23.71 11.57 -1.60
N TRP A 63 23.12 11.13 -2.70
CA TRP A 63 23.62 11.44 -4.05
C TRP A 63 22.71 12.47 -4.71
N LEU A 64 23.32 13.48 -5.35
CA LEU A 64 22.65 14.27 -6.37
C LEU A 64 22.76 13.49 -7.67
N VAL A 65 21.62 13.19 -8.31
CA VAL A 65 21.56 12.29 -9.48
C VAL A 65 21.08 12.98 -10.75
N GLY A 66 20.57 14.20 -10.64
CA GLY A 66 20.26 15.03 -11.80
C GLY A 66 19.72 16.40 -11.40
N VAL A 67 19.77 17.34 -12.34
CA VAL A 67 19.17 18.67 -12.21
C VAL A 67 18.37 18.93 -13.49
N LEU A 68 17.06 19.12 -13.34
CA LEU A 68 16.18 19.55 -14.42
C LEU A 68 16.05 21.06 -14.38
N GLU A 69 16.62 21.75 -15.36
CA GLU A 69 16.59 23.22 -15.46
C GLU A 69 15.27 23.68 -16.10
N SER A 70 14.62 24.67 -15.49
CA SER A 70 13.33 25.25 -15.91
C SER A 70 12.27 24.21 -16.30
N PRO A 71 11.92 23.25 -15.42
CA PRO A 71 10.98 22.21 -15.75
C PRO A 71 9.56 22.76 -15.90
N ARG A 72 8.78 22.18 -16.82
CA ARG A 72 7.37 22.52 -17.07
C ARG A 72 6.46 21.39 -16.60
N PHE A 73 5.37 21.75 -15.94
CA PHE A 73 4.38 20.81 -15.46
C PHE A 73 3.30 20.55 -16.52
N ASP A 74 3.02 19.29 -16.82
CA ASP A 74 2.01 18.86 -17.81
C ASP A 74 0.69 18.37 -17.20
N GLY A 75 0.54 18.48 -15.87
CA GLY A 75 -0.61 17.98 -15.12
C GLY A 75 -0.34 16.67 -14.37
N ALA A 76 0.73 15.95 -14.71
CA ALA A 76 1.13 14.71 -14.02
C ALA A 76 2.63 14.65 -13.69
N ARG A 77 3.48 15.26 -14.52
CA ARG A 77 4.94 15.21 -14.41
C ARG A 77 5.58 16.54 -14.76
N TRP A 78 6.79 16.71 -14.26
CA TRP A 78 7.67 17.84 -14.55
C TRP A 78 8.67 17.43 -15.64
N THR A 79 8.68 18.14 -16.77
CA THR A 79 9.52 17.82 -17.93
C THR A 79 10.49 18.96 -18.25
N ALA A 80 11.72 18.63 -18.66
CA ALA A 80 12.75 19.60 -19.01
C ALA A 80 13.67 19.04 -20.12
N ALA A 81 14.68 19.82 -20.52
CA ALA A 81 15.77 19.26 -21.31
C ALA A 81 16.51 18.16 -20.51
N PRO A 82 17.05 17.11 -21.17
CA PRO A 82 17.74 16.03 -20.49
C PRO A 82 18.85 16.52 -19.57
N ASN A 83 18.91 15.96 -18.36
CA ASN A 83 19.94 16.27 -17.37
C ASN A 83 21.34 16.03 -17.93
N VAL A 84 22.23 17.00 -17.70
CA VAL A 84 23.66 16.95 -18.05
C VAL A 84 24.57 16.89 -16.82
N VAL A 85 24.01 16.97 -15.61
CA VAL A 85 24.77 16.95 -14.36
C VAL A 85 25.09 15.50 -13.98
N ALA A 86 26.37 15.22 -13.79
CA ALA A 86 26.87 13.92 -13.34
C ALA A 86 26.44 13.62 -11.90
N ALA A 87 26.16 12.34 -11.63
CA ALA A 87 25.82 11.89 -10.30
C ALA A 87 27.00 12.11 -9.34
N ARG A 88 26.77 12.74 -8.19
CA ARG A 88 27.80 13.05 -7.19
C ARG A 88 27.34 12.77 -5.78
N ASP A 89 28.29 12.40 -4.93
CA ASP A 89 28.07 12.29 -3.49
C ASP A 89 27.99 13.70 -2.90
N VAL A 90 26.83 14.03 -2.33
CA VAL A 90 26.57 15.30 -1.64
C VAL A 90 26.30 15.05 -0.15
N SER A 91 26.80 13.97 0.43
CA SER A 91 26.61 13.68 1.85
C SER A 91 27.20 14.77 2.74
N GLY A 92 28.33 15.38 2.34
CA GLY A 92 28.92 16.54 3.03
C GLY A 92 28.07 17.81 2.98
N ALA A 93 27.09 17.89 2.07
CA ALA A 93 26.17 19.02 1.97
C ALA A 93 25.12 19.04 3.08
N ARG A 94 24.85 17.88 3.70
CA ARG A 94 23.68 17.66 4.57
C ARG A 94 23.63 18.61 5.76
N GLU A 95 24.76 18.92 6.38
CA GLU A 95 24.84 19.81 7.54
C GLU A 95 24.65 21.28 7.19
N GLY A 96 24.88 21.65 5.92
CA GLY A 96 24.72 23.01 5.41
C GLY A 96 23.33 23.32 4.85
N LEU A 97 22.55 22.30 4.47
CA LEU A 97 21.20 22.50 3.92
C LEU A 97 20.23 23.02 4.98
N ARG A 98 19.49 24.09 4.67
CA ARG A 98 18.51 24.70 5.58
C ARG A 98 17.10 24.79 5.02
N PHE A 99 16.92 24.74 3.70
CA PHE A 99 15.64 24.86 3.01
C PHE A 99 14.92 26.18 3.33
N SER A 100 13.87 26.51 2.58
CA SER A 100 13.08 27.73 2.84
C SER A 100 12.40 27.73 4.22
N THR A 101 12.26 26.56 4.86
CA THR A 101 11.68 26.40 6.20
C THR A 101 12.67 26.69 7.32
N GLY A 102 13.95 26.92 7.01
CA GLY A 102 15.04 27.13 7.99
C GLY A 102 15.44 25.87 8.78
N LYS A 103 14.72 24.76 8.61
CA LYS A 103 15.00 23.48 9.24
C LYS A 103 15.84 22.63 8.29
N GLY A 104 17.05 22.27 8.72
CA GLY A 104 17.90 21.33 7.98
C GLY A 104 17.34 19.90 7.98
N ILE A 105 18.13 18.96 7.45
CA ILE A 105 17.72 17.55 7.40
C ILE A 105 17.80 16.93 8.79
N THR A 106 16.67 16.71 9.44
CA THR A 106 16.56 15.94 10.69
C THR A 106 16.10 14.51 10.37
N ALA A 107 17.02 13.55 10.39
CA ALA A 107 16.73 12.14 10.17
C ALA A 107 17.46 11.27 11.20
N LYS A 108 16.76 10.26 11.75
CA LYS A 108 17.40 9.19 12.54
C LYS A 108 18.24 8.31 11.61
N ALA A 109 19.24 7.63 12.14
CA ALA A 109 20.10 6.72 11.36
C ALA A 109 19.25 5.67 10.63
N GLY A 110 19.47 5.51 9.32
CA GLY A 110 18.72 4.62 8.43
C GLY A 110 17.38 5.19 7.92
N ALA A 111 16.96 6.37 8.37
CA ALA A 111 15.68 6.97 8.01
C ALA A 111 15.83 8.17 7.05
N LEU A 112 17.00 8.41 6.47
CA LEU A 112 17.23 9.58 5.60
C LEU A 112 16.32 9.58 4.37
N GLY A 113 16.15 8.43 3.73
CA GLY A 113 15.24 8.29 2.59
C GLY A 113 13.79 8.60 2.94
N MET A 114 13.36 8.29 4.18
CA MET A 114 12.00 8.58 4.66
C MET A 114 11.80 10.07 4.99
N SER A 115 12.82 10.72 5.55
CA SER A 115 12.77 12.16 5.89
C SER A 115 12.67 13.07 4.65
N LEU A 116 13.13 12.58 3.49
CA LEU A 116 13.20 13.33 2.23
C LEU A 116 12.05 13.02 1.25
N GLN A 117 11.01 12.28 1.66
CA GLN A 117 9.87 11.92 0.79
C GLN A 117 9.12 13.14 0.26
N THR A 118 8.95 14.15 1.11
CA THR A 118 8.30 15.41 0.72
C THR A 118 9.32 16.34 0.06
N PRO A 119 9.07 16.85 -1.16
CA PRO A 119 9.93 17.81 -1.82
C PRO A 119 10.20 19.05 -0.95
N ARG A 120 11.43 19.58 -1.01
CA ARG A 120 11.91 20.70 -0.19
C ARG A 120 12.27 21.89 -1.06
N VAL A 121 11.66 23.04 -0.82
CA VAL A 121 12.04 24.28 -1.51
C VAL A 121 13.42 24.73 -0.99
N LEU A 122 14.34 24.98 -1.92
CA LEU A 122 15.73 25.32 -1.65
C LEU A 122 15.91 26.84 -1.53
N THR A 123 16.81 27.27 -0.65
CA THR A 123 17.33 28.64 -0.65
C THR A 123 18.44 28.81 -1.69
N GLU A 124 18.84 30.05 -2.01
CA GLU A 124 19.98 30.29 -2.91
C GLU A 124 21.29 29.69 -2.37
N ALA A 125 21.48 29.70 -1.04
CA ALA A 125 22.62 29.07 -0.39
C ALA A 125 22.60 27.54 -0.56
N ASP A 126 21.43 26.91 -0.43
CA ASP A 126 21.28 25.46 -0.68
C ASP A 126 21.58 25.11 -2.14
N VAL A 127 21.11 25.94 -3.08
CA VAL A 127 21.37 25.77 -4.53
C VAL A 127 22.87 25.89 -4.82
N ALA A 128 23.54 26.90 -4.29
CA ALA A 128 24.99 27.07 -4.48
C ALA A 128 25.75 25.85 -3.94
N LEU A 129 25.39 25.40 -2.74
CA LEU A 129 26.01 24.27 -2.07
C LEU A 129 25.75 22.95 -2.82
N LEU A 130 24.53 22.72 -3.32
CA LEU A 130 24.18 21.58 -4.17
C LEU A 130 24.77 21.66 -5.57
N ARG A 131 25.12 22.84 -6.09
CA ARG A 131 25.85 23.02 -7.35
C ARG A 131 27.37 22.87 -7.17
N GLY A 132 27.89 22.93 -5.95
CA GLY A 132 29.31 22.77 -5.61
C GLY A 132 30.05 24.09 -5.32
N GLY A 133 29.34 25.18 -5.10
CA GLY A 133 29.89 26.46 -4.62
C GLY A 133 30.30 26.37 -3.15
N ALA A 134 31.41 27.03 -2.79
CA ALA A 134 31.87 27.11 -1.41
C ALA A 134 30.83 27.81 -0.52
N SER A 135 30.53 27.22 0.63
CA SER A 135 29.64 27.81 1.65
C SER A 135 30.16 29.18 2.08
N ALA A 136 29.37 30.23 1.87
CA ALA A 136 29.60 31.54 2.49
C ALA A 136 29.21 31.47 3.98
N SER A 137 30.07 30.85 4.79
CA SER A 137 30.12 31.11 6.22
C SER A 137 31.57 31.01 6.69
N ALA A 138 32.27 32.15 6.64
CA ALA A 138 33.51 32.35 7.38
C ALA A 138 33.15 33.09 8.69
N PRO A 139 33.60 32.62 9.87
CA PRO A 139 33.69 33.48 11.05
C PRO A 139 34.87 34.45 10.86
N ALA A 140 34.62 35.73 11.16
CA ALA A 140 35.60 36.79 11.07
C ALA A 140 36.84 36.56 11.94
N GLU A 141 37.98 36.95 11.39
CA GLU A 141 39.31 36.96 12.00
C GLU A 141 39.40 37.65 13.37
N LYS A 142 40.27 37.10 14.23
CA LYS A 142 41.22 37.91 15.00
C LYS A 142 42.65 37.54 14.58
N THR A 143 43.27 38.43 13.81
CA THR A 143 44.72 38.66 13.67
C THR A 143 45.34 38.99 15.04
N SER A 144 46.63 38.87 15.40
CA SER A 144 47.99 38.70 14.83
C SER A 144 48.88 38.39 16.06
N ALA A 145 49.94 37.56 16.06
CA ALA A 145 51.28 37.86 15.56
C ALA A 145 52.25 36.66 15.73
N ALA A 146 53.24 36.58 14.82
CA ALA A 146 54.35 35.61 14.71
C ALA A 146 55.57 35.99 15.63
N PRO A 147 56.78 35.36 15.56
CA PRO A 147 57.24 34.20 14.77
C PRO A 147 58.11 33.14 15.50
N ALA A 148 58.39 32.05 14.77
CA ALA A 148 59.22 30.87 15.08
C ALA A 148 60.76 31.18 15.19
N PRO A 149 61.72 30.22 15.38
CA PRO A 149 61.95 29.07 14.46
C PRO A 149 62.67 27.78 14.99
N ALA A 150 62.69 26.76 14.10
CA ALA A 150 63.75 25.73 13.88
C ALA A 150 63.88 24.57 14.90
N LYS A 151 64.19 23.30 14.56
CA LYS A 151 64.86 22.66 13.40
C LYS A 151 64.68 21.11 13.49
N LYS A 152 64.59 20.45 12.31
CA LYS A 152 65.22 19.18 11.82
C LYS A 152 65.33 17.92 12.74
N LYS A 153 65.44 16.65 12.32
CA LYS A 153 65.25 15.80 11.11
C LYS A 153 66.08 14.50 11.36
N ALA A 154 65.46 13.31 11.46
CA ALA A 154 65.99 11.92 11.20
C ALA A 154 67.32 11.45 11.89
N PRO A 155 67.83 10.19 11.76
CA PRO A 155 67.34 8.99 11.03
C PRO A 155 67.49 7.62 11.78
N ALA A 156 67.26 6.54 11.03
CA ALA A 156 67.25 5.10 11.34
C ALA A 156 68.61 4.44 11.66
N GLU A 157 68.61 3.20 12.19
CA GLU A 157 69.58 2.14 11.85
C GLU A 157 69.19 0.72 12.30
N ALA A 158 69.86 -0.29 11.73
CA ALA A 158 69.52 -1.71 11.61
C ALA A 158 70.53 -2.67 12.30
N LYS A 159 70.35 -4.01 12.11
CA LYS A 159 71.23 -5.21 12.35
C LYS A 159 70.84 -6.10 13.55
N ALA A 160 71.04 -7.43 13.61
CA ALA A 160 71.47 -8.54 12.73
C ALA A 160 71.17 -9.89 13.49
N ALA A 161 70.65 -10.95 12.85
CA ALA A 161 71.28 -12.23 12.42
C ALA A 161 71.77 -13.29 13.46
N ALA A 162 71.04 -14.45 13.49
CA ALA A 162 71.44 -15.89 13.53
C ALA A 162 72.27 -16.48 14.74
N PRO A 163 72.30 -17.82 15.04
CA PRO A 163 72.39 -18.95 14.09
C PRO A 163 71.57 -20.24 14.38
N ALA A 164 71.67 -21.19 13.44
CA ALA A 164 70.92 -22.45 13.27
C ALA A 164 71.59 -23.70 13.88
N LYS A 165 70.81 -24.80 14.09
CA LYS A 165 71.30 -26.20 14.08
C LYS A 165 70.27 -27.25 13.56
N LYS A 166 70.74 -27.96 12.50
CA LYS A 166 70.45 -29.21 11.73
C LYS A 166 69.53 -30.39 12.20
N LYS A 167 68.83 -30.97 11.18
CA LYS A 167 68.53 -32.38 10.71
C LYS A 167 67.88 -33.43 11.68
N ALA A 168 66.66 -33.99 11.44
CA ALA A 168 66.15 -35.04 10.49
C ALA A 168 66.40 -36.51 10.96
N PRO A 169 65.68 -37.60 10.52
CA PRO A 169 64.26 -37.82 10.10
C PRO A 169 63.59 -39.11 10.71
N ALA A 170 62.25 -39.31 10.62
CA ALA A 170 61.58 -40.64 10.53
C ALA A 170 60.05 -40.54 10.31
N LYS A 171 59.47 -41.54 9.63
CA LYS A 171 58.14 -41.63 9.00
C LYS A 171 57.17 -42.53 9.84
N PRO A 172 55.96 -42.91 9.35
CA PRO A 172 54.62 -42.32 9.60
C PRO A 172 53.73 -43.16 10.56
N LYS A 173 52.71 -42.57 11.21
CA LYS A 173 51.52 -43.33 11.68
C LYS A 173 50.21 -42.52 11.69
N ALA A 174 49.24 -43.10 10.98
CA ALA A 174 47.80 -43.23 11.21
C ALA A 174 46.93 -42.00 11.58
N ALA A 175 45.86 -41.88 10.81
CA ALA A 175 44.79 -40.90 10.87
C ALA A 175 43.77 -41.13 12.00
N THR A 176 43.22 -40.04 12.55
CA THR A 176 41.91 -39.98 13.22
C THR A 176 41.40 -38.52 13.15
N PRO A 177 40.09 -38.26 12.91
CA PRO A 177 39.63 -36.98 12.36
C PRO A 177 39.55 -35.86 13.41
N ALA A 178 40.02 -34.67 13.01
CA ALA A 178 40.00 -33.47 13.83
C ALA A 178 38.61 -32.81 13.84
N LYS A 179 38.06 -32.67 15.05
CA LYS A 179 36.93 -31.81 15.44
C LYS A 179 37.12 -30.38 14.87
N PRO A 180 36.14 -29.76 14.19
CA PRO A 180 36.39 -28.50 13.50
C PRO A 180 36.50 -27.31 14.47
N LYS A 181 37.40 -26.40 14.11
CA LYS A 181 37.82 -25.15 14.77
C LYS A 181 36.71 -24.07 14.87
N ALA A 182 35.45 -24.42 15.09
CA ALA A 182 34.33 -23.46 15.15
C ALA A 182 34.32 -22.64 16.46
N ALA A 183 34.69 -23.23 17.59
CA ALA A 183 34.60 -22.59 18.90
C ALA A 183 35.60 -21.43 19.13
N ALA A 184 36.71 -21.39 18.37
CA ALA A 184 37.73 -20.34 18.51
C ALA A 184 37.39 -19.07 17.70
N VAL A 185 36.55 -19.18 16.67
CA VAL A 185 36.09 -18.04 15.85
C VAL A 185 34.94 -17.29 16.54
N ALA A 186 34.07 -18.01 17.24
CA ALA A 186 32.90 -17.47 17.95
C ALA A 186 33.22 -16.38 18.99
N LYS A 187 34.42 -16.40 19.60
CA LYS A 187 34.82 -15.39 20.60
C LYS A 187 35.33 -14.07 20.00
N LYS A 188 35.57 -13.99 18.68
CA LYS A 188 36.17 -12.82 18.02
C LYS A 188 35.19 -12.04 17.12
N GLN A 189 33.94 -12.48 17.00
CA GLN A 189 32.96 -11.98 16.02
C GLN A 189 31.65 -11.44 16.61
N GLN A 190 31.52 -11.32 17.93
CA GLN A 190 30.38 -10.61 18.55
C GLN A 190 30.44 -9.13 18.13
N GLY A 191 29.48 -8.71 17.30
CA GLY A 191 29.38 -7.36 16.74
C GLY A 191 29.90 -7.18 15.30
N ALA A 192 30.30 -8.25 14.59
CA ALA A 192 30.73 -8.14 13.19
C ALA A 192 29.53 -7.79 12.27
N ALA A 193 29.70 -6.79 11.40
CA ALA A 193 28.71 -6.48 10.37
C ALA A 193 28.59 -7.65 9.38
N PRO A 194 27.38 -7.93 8.83
CA PRO A 194 27.22 -8.98 7.83
C PRO A 194 28.10 -8.70 6.60
N PRO A 195 28.71 -9.73 5.99
CA PRO A 195 29.58 -9.58 4.83
C PRO A 195 28.83 -8.96 3.63
N LYS A 196 29.52 -8.11 2.88
CA LYS A 196 28.98 -7.48 1.66
C LYS A 196 28.70 -8.58 0.62
N GLY A 197 27.43 -8.83 0.32
CA GLY A 197 27.00 -9.85 -0.65
C GLY A 197 26.09 -10.94 -0.07
N ALA A 198 25.91 -10.98 1.25
CA ALA A 198 24.95 -11.89 1.88
C ALA A 198 23.50 -11.56 1.49
N SER A 199 22.67 -12.60 1.52
CA SER A 199 21.22 -12.55 1.34
C SER A 199 20.59 -11.55 2.31
N ARG A 200 19.79 -10.62 1.78
CA ARG A 200 19.17 -9.56 2.56
C ARG A 200 18.26 -10.09 3.68
N PRO A 201 17.38 -11.09 3.46
CA PRO A 201 16.63 -11.72 4.54
C PRO A 201 17.53 -12.34 5.62
N LEU A 202 18.64 -12.97 5.23
CA LEU A 202 19.54 -13.62 6.19
C LEU A 202 20.30 -12.61 7.05
N ALA A 203 20.73 -11.48 6.47
CA ALA A 203 21.29 -10.36 7.21
C ALA A 203 20.25 -9.71 8.16
N ALA A 204 19.01 -9.53 7.68
CA ALA A 204 17.92 -9.00 8.51
C ALA A 204 17.58 -9.93 9.68
N ALA A 205 17.65 -11.25 9.47
CA ALA A 205 17.49 -12.23 10.54
C ALA A 205 18.58 -12.08 11.62
N LEU A 206 19.84 -11.88 11.23
CA LEU A 206 20.94 -11.64 12.17
C LEU A 206 20.70 -10.37 13.00
N ASP A 207 20.27 -9.29 12.37
CA ASP A 207 19.99 -8.03 13.07
C ASP A 207 18.81 -8.18 14.05
N ALA A 208 17.74 -8.87 13.65
CA ALA A 208 16.62 -9.16 14.54
C ALA A 208 17.02 -10.05 15.73
N LEU A 209 17.88 -11.05 15.52
CA LEU A 209 18.43 -11.88 16.61
C LEU A 209 19.26 -11.07 17.61
N ARG A 210 20.01 -10.07 17.14
CA ARG A 210 20.79 -9.15 17.99
C ARG A 210 19.92 -8.18 18.77
N ALA A 211 18.76 -7.83 18.23
CA ALA A 211 17.75 -7.02 18.88
C ALA A 211 16.82 -7.84 19.80
N ASP A 212 17.08 -9.14 19.99
CA ASP A 212 16.23 -10.08 20.73
C ASP A 212 14.78 -10.16 20.19
N ASN A 213 14.52 -9.74 18.94
CA ASN A 213 13.21 -9.81 18.29
C ASN A 213 13.03 -11.17 17.59
N LEU A 214 12.65 -12.18 18.38
CA LEU A 214 12.60 -13.58 17.93
C LEU A 214 11.57 -13.85 16.83
N VAL A 215 10.41 -13.17 16.88
CA VAL A 215 9.34 -13.37 15.89
C VAL A 215 9.78 -12.84 14.53
N GLN A 216 10.34 -11.63 14.49
CA GLN A 216 10.88 -11.05 13.27
C GLN A 216 12.06 -11.87 12.75
N ALA A 217 12.97 -12.32 13.62
CA ALA A 217 14.08 -13.18 13.22
C ALA A 217 13.59 -14.48 12.57
N LEU A 218 12.55 -15.11 13.12
CA LEU A 218 11.97 -16.34 12.57
C LEU A 218 11.35 -16.11 11.19
N ASP A 219 10.61 -15.03 11.01
CA ASP A 219 10.02 -14.67 9.72
C ASP A 219 11.10 -14.39 8.66
N GLN A 220 12.18 -13.68 9.02
CA GLN A 220 13.29 -13.39 8.11
C GLN A 220 14.09 -14.65 7.74
N LEU A 221 14.27 -15.59 8.69
CA LEU A 221 14.89 -16.90 8.40
C LEU A 221 14.02 -17.75 7.47
N LEU A 222 12.70 -17.71 7.61
CA LEU A 222 11.78 -18.38 6.69
C LEU A 222 11.84 -17.78 5.28
N ASP A 223 11.93 -16.45 5.15
CA ASP A 223 12.09 -15.79 3.85
C ASP A 223 13.45 -16.14 3.21
N ALA A 224 14.52 -16.17 4.01
CA ALA A 224 15.84 -16.62 3.56
C ALA A 224 15.81 -18.07 3.08
N TRP A 225 15.20 -18.96 3.86
CA TRP A 225 15.07 -20.37 3.50
C TRP A 225 14.17 -20.56 2.27
N ALA A 226 13.10 -19.78 2.13
CA ALA A 226 12.21 -19.88 0.98
C ALA A 226 12.92 -19.55 -0.34
N ALA A 227 13.84 -18.59 -0.32
CA ALA A 227 14.64 -18.20 -1.47
C ALA A 227 15.77 -19.20 -1.77
N GLN A 228 16.44 -19.73 -0.74
CA GLN A 228 17.66 -20.53 -0.89
C GLN A 228 17.42 -22.04 -0.90
N ARG A 229 16.37 -22.52 -0.20
CA ARG A 229 16.12 -23.94 0.12
C ARG A 229 17.32 -24.68 0.76
N ALA A 230 18.24 -23.94 1.37
CA ALA A 230 19.46 -24.50 1.95
C ALA A 230 19.20 -25.19 3.30
N ALA A 231 19.89 -26.32 3.53
CA ALA A 231 19.73 -27.09 4.76
C ALA A 231 20.16 -26.31 6.02
N ALA A 232 21.24 -25.52 5.91
CA ALA A 232 21.76 -24.74 7.04
C ALA A 232 20.79 -23.65 7.51
N THR A 233 20.06 -23.00 6.59
CA THR A 233 19.02 -22.02 6.95
C THR A 233 17.83 -22.70 7.62
N ALA A 234 17.44 -23.89 7.15
CA ALA A 234 16.36 -24.67 7.77
C ALA A 234 16.69 -25.09 9.20
N GLU A 235 17.95 -25.45 9.48
CA GLU A 235 18.43 -25.78 10.83
C GLU A 235 18.32 -24.58 11.78
N LEU A 236 18.58 -23.35 11.31
CA LEU A 236 18.35 -22.14 12.11
C LEU A 236 16.86 -21.91 12.40
N VAL A 237 15.99 -22.12 11.41
CA VAL A 237 14.52 -22.03 11.58
C VAL A 237 14.04 -23.03 12.64
N GLU A 238 14.53 -24.27 12.61
CA GLU A 238 14.21 -25.30 13.59
C GLU A 238 14.71 -24.92 15.00
N ARG A 239 15.96 -24.47 15.12
CA ARG A 239 16.54 -24.06 16.41
C ARG A 239 15.83 -22.86 17.02
N LEU A 240 15.58 -21.81 16.25
CA LEU A 240 14.84 -20.64 16.73
C LEU A 240 13.37 -20.99 17.01
N GLY A 241 12.76 -21.81 16.18
CA GLY A 241 11.41 -22.32 16.41
C GLY A 241 11.29 -23.04 17.75
N ALA A 242 12.23 -23.93 18.06
CA ALA A 242 12.27 -24.62 19.35
C ALA A 242 12.50 -23.65 20.51
N LEU A 243 13.31 -22.60 20.33
CA LEU A 243 13.53 -21.56 21.34
C LEU A 243 12.22 -20.83 21.69
N VAL A 244 11.47 -20.43 20.66
CA VAL A 244 10.18 -19.72 20.75
C VAL A 244 9.08 -20.60 21.34
N ASP A 245 9.04 -21.88 20.94
CA ASP A 245 8.03 -22.83 21.41
C ASP A 245 8.06 -23.05 22.93
N ARG A 246 9.24 -22.93 23.57
CA ARG A 246 9.39 -23.00 25.05
C ARG A 246 8.56 -21.95 25.80
N SER A 247 8.22 -20.86 25.14
CA SER A 247 7.44 -19.77 25.70
C SER A 247 5.93 -19.94 25.48
N LEU A 248 5.52 -20.83 24.57
CA LEU A 248 4.13 -20.95 24.14
C LEU A 248 3.41 -22.08 24.87
N ALA A 249 2.18 -21.80 25.28
CA ALA A 249 1.30 -22.84 25.81
C ALA A 249 0.96 -23.86 24.71
N PRO A 250 0.95 -25.17 25.03
CA PRO A 250 0.51 -26.21 24.11
C PRO A 250 -0.99 -26.04 23.81
N ILE A 251 -1.42 -26.56 22.66
CA ILE A 251 -2.83 -26.55 22.29
C ILE A 251 -3.51 -27.71 23.03
N GLU A 252 -4.37 -27.38 23.98
CA GLU A 252 -5.05 -28.35 24.82
C GLU A 252 -6.29 -28.95 24.16
N GLY A 253 -6.65 -30.17 24.55
CA GLY A 253 -7.85 -30.86 24.10
C GLY A 253 -7.66 -32.38 24.06
N LYS A 254 -8.75 -33.13 24.32
CA LYS A 254 -8.71 -34.59 24.19
C LYS A 254 -8.44 -34.97 22.74
N ALA A 255 -7.69 -36.06 22.52
CA ALA A 255 -7.42 -36.55 21.17
C ALA A 255 -8.72 -36.79 20.38
N LYS A 256 -8.71 -36.39 19.11
CA LYS A 256 -9.85 -36.52 18.17
C LYS A 256 -11.14 -35.83 18.65
N SER A 257 -11.05 -34.84 19.55
CA SER A 257 -12.20 -34.08 20.04
C SER A 257 -12.45 -32.80 19.24
N ALA A 258 -13.69 -32.32 19.25
CA ALA A 258 -14.05 -31.03 18.66
C ALA A 258 -13.33 -29.85 19.35
N ALA A 259 -13.12 -29.94 20.67
CA ALA A 259 -12.41 -28.91 21.43
C ALA A 259 -10.95 -28.75 20.98
N LEU A 260 -10.24 -29.87 20.75
CA LEU A 260 -8.88 -29.83 20.17
C LEU A 260 -8.90 -29.21 18.76
N ASP A 261 -9.92 -29.52 17.99
CA ASP A 261 -10.09 -29.04 16.62
C ASP A 261 -10.32 -27.52 16.54
N GLU A 262 -11.18 -27.00 17.41
CA GLU A 262 -11.46 -25.58 17.56
C GLU A 262 -10.23 -24.81 18.06
N ALA A 263 -9.60 -25.29 19.14
CA ALA A 263 -8.38 -24.68 19.68
C ALA A 263 -7.23 -24.65 18.66
N TRP A 264 -7.10 -25.71 17.85
CA TRP A 264 -6.11 -25.75 16.77
C TRP A 264 -6.42 -24.71 15.69
N LEU A 265 -7.69 -24.61 15.26
CA LEU A 265 -8.11 -23.64 14.24
C LEU A 265 -7.92 -22.19 14.71
N ASP A 266 -8.23 -21.89 15.97
CA ASP A 266 -8.04 -20.55 16.55
C ASP A 266 -6.59 -20.11 16.54
N VAL A 267 -5.67 -21.03 16.84
CA VAL A 267 -4.23 -20.77 16.75
C VAL A 267 -3.82 -20.62 15.28
N ALA A 268 -4.25 -21.53 14.41
CA ALA A 268 -3.89 -21.53 13.00
C ALA A 268 -4.39 -20.28 12.25
N ALA A 269 -5.55 -19.73 12.63
CA ALA A 269 -6.12 -18.52 12.06
C ALA A 269 -5.21 -17.30 12.21
N LYS A 270 -4.34 -17.29 13.23
CA LYS A 270 -3.35 -16.22 13.46
C LYS A 270 -2.20 -16.25 12.44
N ARG A 271 -1.99 -17.37 11.75
CA ARG A 271 -0.98 -17.56 10.69
C ARG A 271 0.46 -17.18 11.09
N ARG A 272 0.83 -17.40 12.36
CA ARG A 272 2.17 -17.04 12.87
C ARG A 272 3.14 -18.20 12.72
N ALA A 273 4.32 -17.93 12.18
CA ALA A 273 5.41 -18.91 12.11
C ALA A 273 5.82 -19.45 13.49
N ALA A 274 5.69 -18.63 14.54
CA ALA A 274 5.93 -19.02 15.92
C ALA A 274 5.02 -20.17 16.40
N ASP A 275 3.80 -20.29 15.86
CA ASP A 275 2.83 -21.29 16.28
C ASP A 275 3.01 -22.65 15.59
N VAL A 276 3.86 -22.73 14.56
CA VAL A 276 4.04 -23.95 13.75
C VAL A 276 4.42 -25.18 14.58
N PRO A 277 5.37 -25.13 15.54
CA PRO A 277 5.73 -26.31 16.33
C PRO A 277 4.55 -26.88 17.14
N ARG A 278 3.84 -26.04 17.90
CA ARG A 278 2.65 -26.47 18.65
C ARG A 278 1.48 -26.93 17.76
N LEU A 279 1.31 -26.36 16.58
CA LEU A 279 0.33 -26.83 15.59
C LEU A 279 0.69 -28.23 15.06
N ALA A 280 1.97 -28.45 14.75
CA ALA A 280 2.47 -29.73 14.25
C ALA A 280 2.39 -30.84 15.31
N ALA A 281 2.63 -30.51 16.58
CA ALA A 281 2.52 -31.44 17.71
C ALA A 281 1.12 -32.07 17.83
N CYS A 282 0.06 -31.38 17.38
CA CYS A 282 -1.30 -31.90 17.42
C CYS A 282 -1.60 -32.99 16.39
N PHE A 283 -0.78 -33.15 15.34
CA PHE A 283 -1.09 -34.08 14.23
C PHE A 283 -1.26 -35.53 14.70
N GLU A 284 -0.55 -35.94 15.75
CA GLU A 284 -0.66 -37.30 16.29
C GLU A 284 -2.03 -37.59 16.92
N ASN A 285 -2.71 -36.53 17.38
CA ASN A 285 -3.99 -36.56 18.08
C ASN A 285 -5.17 -36.23 17.18
N GLY A 286 -4.94 -35.92 15.90
CA GLY A 286 -5.97 -35.56 14.93
C GLY A 286 -6.78 -36.75 14.41
N SER A 287 -8.07 -36.53 14.14
CA SER A 287 -8.87 -37.46 13.35
C SER A 287 -8.67 -37.23 11.83
N THR A 288 -9.10 -38.16 10.99
CA THR A 288 -8.97 -38.06 9.52
C THR A 288 -9.57 -36.74 8.98
N PRO A 289 -10.80 -36.31 9.34
CA PRO A 289 -11.33 -35.02 8.89
C PRO A 289 -10.53 -33.82 9.38
N MET A 290 -10.05 -33.87 10.64
CA MET A 290 -9.24 -32.81 11.26
C MET A 290 -7.94 -32.61 10.49
N LEU A 291 -7.15 -33.68 10.30
CA LEU A 291 -5.86 -33.61 9.60
C LEU A 291 -6.00 -33.09 8.17
N LYS A 292 -7.04 -33.54 7.45
CA LYS A 292 -7.32 -33.04 6.10
C LYS A 292 -7.51 -31.51 6.11
N ARG A 293 -8.32 -31.01 7.04
CA ARG A 293 -8.59 -29.58 7.18
C ARG A 293 -7.36 -28.80 7.64
N TRP A 294 -6.65 -29.32 8.64
CA TRP A 294 -5.45 -28.70 9.19
C TRP A 294 -4.34 -28.57 8.14
N PHE A 295 -4.04 -29.64 7.40
CA PHE A 295 -3.04 -29.59 6.32
C PHE A 295 -3.45 -28.65 5.19
N ALA A 296 -4.74 -28.53 4.89
CA ALA A 296 -5.22 -27.54 3.93
C ALA A 296 -5.02 -26.10 4.46
N GLN A 297 -5.31 -25.86 5.74
CA GLN A 297 -5.13 -24.56 6.39
C GLN A 297 -3.65 -24.13 6.45
N LEU A 298 -2.73 -25.09 6.58
CA LEU A 298 -1.28 -24.83 6.58
C LEU A 298 -0.73 -24.38 5.23
N LEU A 299 -1.49 -24.54 4.14
CA LEU A 299 -1.10 -23.97 2.83
C LEU A 299 -1.21 -22.44 2.80
N ASP A 300 -1.92 -21.82 3.76
CA ASP A 300 -1.99 -20.37 3.92
C ASP A 300 -0.75 -19.78 4.62
N PHE A 301 0.13 -20.62 5.16
CA PHE A 301 1.36 -20.19 5.84
C PHE A 301 2.50 -20.02 4.84
N LYS A 302 3.52 -19.23 5.20
CA LYS A 302 4.80 -19.23 4.48
C LYS A 302 5.35 -20.67 4.40
N PRO A 303 6.02 -21.08 3.31
CA PRO A 303 6.68 -22.37 3.25
C PRO A 303 7.61 -22.58 4.44
N ASP A 304 7.33 -23.58 5.27
CA ASP A 304 8.03 -23.80 6.54
C ASP A 304 8.67 -25.19 6.59
N PRO A 305 10.00 -25.30 6.74
CA PRO A 305 10.71 -26.58 6.70
C PRO A 305 10.37 -27.51 7.88
N ARG A 306 9.70 -27.02 8.93
CA ARG A 306 9.33 -27.80 10.12
C ARG A 306 8.08 -28.66 9.92
N LEU A 307 7.26 -28.37 8.91
CA LEU A 307 5.97 -29.03 8.67
C LEU A 307 6.03 -30.37 7.89
N PRO A 308 6.81 -30.49 6.79
CA PRO A 308 6.62 -31.58 5.83
C PRO A 308 6.83 -32.97 6.42
N THR A 309 7.85 -33.15 7.25
CA THR A 309 8.15 -34.46 7.87
C THR A 309 7.03 -34.87 8.82
N ALA A 310 6.60 -33.97 9.71
CA ALA A 310 5.51 -34.25 10.65
C ALA A 310 4.17 -34.56 9.95
N ALA A 311 3.85 -33.83 8.88
CA ALA A 311 2.65 -34.06 8.09
C ALA A 311 2.69 -35.41 7.34
N VAL A 312 3.82 -35.74 6.72
CA VAL A 312 3.99 -37.03 6.03
C VAL A 312 3.97 -38.19 7.03
N ASP A 313 4.69 -38.08 8.15
CA ASP A 313 4.76 -39.12 9.19
C ASP A 313 3.41 -39.40 9.86
N SER A 314 2.62 -38.36 10.13
CA SER A 314 1.25 -38.54 10.63
C SER A 314 0.36 -39.21 9.59
N ALA A 315 0.57 -38.93 8.29
CA ALA A 315 -0.18 -39.55 7.20
C ALA A 315 0.14 -41.04 6.96
N VAL A 316 1.33 -41.53 7.36
CA VAL A 316 1.75 -42.94 7.22
C VAL A 316 0.79 -43.91 7.91
N ARG A 317 0.08 -43.47 8.97
CA ARG A 317 -0.80 -44.30 9.80
C ARG A 317 -2.11 -44.70 9.11
N TYR A 318 -2.51 -43.97 8.08
CA TYR A 318 -3.78 -44.21 7.38
C TYR A 318 -3.56 -45.18 6.22
N HIS A 319 -4.57 -45.99 5.87
CA HIS A 319 -4.50 -47.04 4.82
C HIS A 319 -5.39 -46.76 3.60
N SER A 320 -6.08 -45.61 3.54
CA SER A 320 -7.05 -45.31 2.47
C SER A 320 -6.40 -44.71 1.22
N THR A 321 -6.78 -45.20 0.04
CA THR A 321 -6.22 -44.85 -1.29
C THR A 321 -7.03 -43.80 -2.05
N GLY A 322 -8.06 -43.20 -1.46
CA GLY A 322 -8.90 -42.19 -2.12
C GLY A 322 -8.25 -40.79 -2.24
N ASP A 323 -8.67 -40.02 -3.24
CA ASP A 323 -8.17 -38.66 -3.52
C ASP A 323 -8.46 -37.63 -2.41
N ALA A 324 -9.41 -37.92 -1.52
CA ALA A 324 -9.87 -37.03 -0.45
C ALA A 324 -9.27 -37.35 0.94
N THR A 325 -8.08 -37.97 1.01
CA THR A 325 -7.47 -38.47 2.25
C THR A 325 -6.47 -37.49 2.89
N PRO A 326 -6.17 -37.63 4.20
CA PRO A 326 -5.09 -36.90 4.87
C PRO A 326 -3.73 -37.09 4.19
N ARG A 327 -3.50 -38.27 3.58
CA ARG A 327 -2.30 -38.55 2.78
C ARG A 327 -2.16 -37.56 1.64
N THR A 328 -3.19 -37.42 0.80
CA THR A 328 -3.17 -36.48 -0.33
C THR A 328 -2.88 -35.05 0.15
N ALA A 329 -3.50 -34.63 1.25
CA ALA A 329 -3.29 -33.30 1.82
C ALA A 329 -1.86 -33.12 2.38
N ALA A 330 -1.30 -34.11 3.08
CA ALA A 330 0.07 -34.09 3.60
C ALA A 330 1.11 -34.04 2.47
N PHE A 331 0.98 -34.85 1.43
CA PHE A 331 1.88 -34.83 0.27
C PHE A 331 1.74 -33.53 -0.55
N LYS A 332 0.54 -32.94 -0.60
CA LYS A 332 0.34 -31.60 -1.18
C LYS A 332 1.07 -30.53 -0.37
N LEU A 333 0.99 -30.59 0.97
CA LEU A 333 1.75 -29.69 1.86
C LEU A 333 3.26 -29.87 1.70
N ALA A 334 3.76 -31.11 1.66
CA ALA A 334 5.18 -31.40 1.42
C ALA A 334 5.65 -30.87 0.04
N THR A 335 4.81 -30.97 -0.99
CA THR A 335 5.10 -30.42 -2.33
C THR A 335 5.10 -28.89 -2.31
N TYR A 336 4.17 -28.26 -1.58
CA TYR A 336 4.12 -26.81 -1.43
C TYR A 336 5.35 -26.25 -0.73
N VAL A 337 5.79 -26.91 0.34
CA VAL A 337 6.97 -26.50 1.11
C VAL A 337 8.27 -26.78 0.34
N ALA A 338 8.33 -27.91 -0.36
CA ALA A 338 9.45 -28.32 -1.21
C ALA A 338 10.81 -28.37 -0.47
N ASP A 339 10.84 -28.96 0.73
CA ASP A 339 12.09 -29.15 1.48
C ASP A 339 12.88 -30.36 0.94
N GLY A 340 14.01 -30.07 0.29
CA GLY A 340 14.92 -31.07 -0.28
C GLY A 340 15.47 -32.08 0.73
N ARG A 341 15.56 -31.72 2.01
CA ARG A 341 16.08 -32.61 3.07
C ARG A 341 15.25 -33.88 3.23
N GLN A 342 13.96 -33.84 2.85
CA GLN A 342 13.09 -35.00 2.91
C GLN A 342 13.54 -36.15 2.01
N LEU A 343 14.31 -35.89 0.95
CA LEU A 343 14.79 -36.92 0.03
C LEU A 343 15.49 -38.08 0.77
N ALA A 344 16.21 -37.77 1.86
CA ALA A 344 16.93 -38.75 2.68
C ALA A 344 16.00 -39.65 3.54
N THR A 345 14.76 -39.23 3.80
CA THR A 345 13.81 -39.97 4.66
C THR A 345 12.69 -40.64 3.89
N LEU A 346 12.50 -40.31 2.60
CA LEU A 346 11.43 -40.85 1.76
C LEU A 346 11.42 -42.38 1.67
N ASP A 347 12.58 -43.04 1.61
CA ASP A 347 12.63 -44.51 1.54
C ASP A 347 12.13 -45.16 2.84
N SER A 348 12.41 -44.54 4.00
CA SER A 348 11.86 -44.99 5.29
C SER A 348 10.34 -44.79 5.37
N VAL A 349 9.77 -43.79 4.69
CA VAL A 349 8.32 -43.62 4.58
C VAL A 349 7.69 -44.79 3.82
N VAL A 350 8.28 -45.21 2.69
CA VAL A 350 7.80 -46.35 1.90
C VAL A 350 7.96 -47.66 2.68
N GLN A 351 9.08 -47.86 3.40
CA GLN A 351 9.28 -49.05 4.22
C GLN A 351 8.23 -49.20 5.34
N ARG A 352 7.76 -48.09 5.92
CA ARG A 352 6.71 -48.10 6.95
C ARG A 352 5.30 -48.26 6.36
N ASN A 353 5.09 -47.86 5.11
CA ASN A 353 3.82 -48.02 4.39
C ASN A 353 4.05 -48.05 2.88
N ASP A 354 4.12 -49.25 2.31
CA ASP A 354 4.41 -49.52 0.90
C ASP A 354 3.36 -48.92 -0.05
N THR A 355 2.09 -48.81 0.39
CA THR A 355 1.02 -48.19 -0.40
C THR A 355 1.26 -46.71 -0.74
N LEU A 356 2.26 -46.07 -0.13
CA LEU A 356 2.65 -44.68 -0.42
C LEU A 356 3.71 -44.55 -1.53
N GLU A 357 4.22 -45.65 -2.10
CA GLU A 357 5.29 -45.65 -3.11
C GLU A 357 4.99 -44.67 -4.26
N GLY A 358 3.78 -44.69 -4.81
CA GLY A 358 3.36 -43.77 -5.87
C GLY A 358 3.36 -42.29 -5.45
N ASN A 359 2.96 -41.98 -4.22
CA ASN A 359 2.99 -40.61 -3.68
C ASN A 359 4.42 -40.13 -3.45
N VAL A 360 5.26 -41.00 -2.88
CA VAL A 360 6.69 -40.74 -2.65
C VAL A 360 7.42 -40.53 -3.97
N ALA A 361 7.16 -41.35 -4.99
CA ALA A 361 7.74 -41.19 -6.32
C ALA A 361 7.35 -39.85 -6.97
N ARG A 362 6.10 -39.39 -6.80
CA ARG A 362 5.66 -38.07 -7.28
C ARG A 362 6.35 -36.92 -6.53
N LEU A 363 6.44 -37.01 -5.20
CA LEU A 363 7.11 -36.01 -4.38
C LEU A 363 8.61 -35.93 -4.70
N ARG A 364 9.28 -37.08 -4.84
CA ARG A 364 10.71 -37.16 -5.20
C ARG A 364 11.03 -36.43 -6.51
N LYS A 365 10.12 -36.46 -7.50
CA LYS A 365 10.28 -35.71 -8.76
C LYS A 365 10.16 -34.18 -8.60
N LYS A 366 9.61 -33.70 -7.48
CA LYS A 366 9.40 -32.27 -7.20
C LYS A 366 10.44 -31.69 -6.26
N LEU A 367 11.11 -32.54 -5.48
CA LEU A 367 12.16 -32.12 -4.56
C LEU A 367 13.51 -32.04 -5.28
N VAL A 368 14.33 -31.09 -4.85
CA VAL A 368 15.72 -30.89 -5.29
C VAL A 368 16.60 -31.00 -4.06
N GLU A 369 17.80 -31.57 -4.20
CA GLU A 369 18.76 -31.62 -3.10
C GLU A 369 19.08 -30.20 -2.59
N PRO A 370 19.20 -30.00 -1.27
CA PRO A 370 19.48 -28.69 -0.71
C PRO A 370 20.78 -28.10 -1.29
N PRO A 371 20.75 -26.89 -1.87
CA PRO A 371 21.94 -26.29 -2.46
C PRO A 371 22.94 -25.87 -1.36
N VAL A 372 24.22 -25.81 -1.76
CA VAL A 372 25.29 -25.25 -0.94
C VAL A 372 25.17 -23.71 -0.97
N LEU A 373 25.23 -23.08 0.21
CA LEU A 373 25.20 -21.63 0.34
C LEU A 373 26.48 -20.97 -0.17
N SER A 374 26.40 -19.69 -0.52
CA SER A 374 27.59 -18.87 -0.78
C SER A 374 28.46 -18.76 0.48
N ALA A 375 29.73 -18.38 0.30
CA ALA A 375 30.64 -18.18 1.43
C ALA A 375 30.14 -17.08 2.37
N GLU A 376 29.58 -16.00 1.80
CA GLU A 376 29.02 -14.86 2.53
C GLU A 376 27.78 -15.27 3.33
N ASP A 377 26.86 -16.03 2.74
CA ASP A 377 25.68 -16.55 3.45
C ASP A 377 26.10 -17.54 4.54
N GLY A 378 27.09 -18.39 4.26
CA GLY A 378 27.66 -19.32 5.25
C GLY A 378 28.25 -18.60 6.48
N GLU A 379 28.87 -17.44 6.29
CA GLU A 379 29.35 -16.61 7.40
C GLU A 379 28.19 -16.03 8.22
N VAL A 380 27.12 -15.53 7.58
CA VAL A 380 25.94 -15.04 8.31
C VAL A 380 25.23 -16.17 9.06
N ILE A 381 25.14 -17.38 8.48
CA ILE A 381 24.62 -18.56 9.18
C ILE A 381 25.42 -18.81 10.48
N ALA A 382 26.75 -18.74 10.43
CA ALA A 382 27.59 -18.94 11.60
C ALA A 382 27.36 -17.85 12.67
N LEU A 383 27.16 -16.59 12.27
CA LEU A 383 26.82 -15.49 13.17
C LEU A 383 25.43 -15.68 13.80
N CYS A 384 24.40 -16.01 13.01
CA CYS A 384 23.06 -16.31 13.52
C CYS A 384 23.09 -17.48 14.50
N SER A 385 23.85 -18.54 14.18
CA SER A 385 24.04 -19.69 15.06
C SER A 385 24.63 -19.30 16.42
N ALA A 386 25.60 -18.38 16.44
CA ALA A 386 26.21 -17.89 17.67
C ALA A 386 25.24 -17.03 18.50
N GLU A 387 24.40 -16.22 17.87
CA GLU A 387 23.35 -15.46 18.56
C GLU A 387 22.27 -16.38 19.13
N LEU A 388 21.88 -17.43 18.41
CA LEU A 388 20.96 -18.46 18.94
C LEU A 388 21.57 -19.18 20.15
N ASP A 389 22.88 -19.47 20.15
CA ASP A 389 23.55 -20.06 21.32
C ASP A 389 23.60 -19.11 22.52
N ARG A 390 23.64 -17.79 22.29
CA ARG A 390 23.50 -16.78 23.34
C ARG A 390 22.08 -16.77 23.90
N LEU A 391 21.07 -16.70 23.03
CA LEU A 391 19.66 -16.67 23.40
C LEU A 391 19.21 -17.95 24.10
N ALA A 392 19.73 -19.12 23.70
CA ALA A 392 19.41 -20.41 24.32
C ALA A 392 19.80 -20.49 25.81
N LYS A 393 20.77 -19.68 26.26
CA LYS A 393 21.22 -19.60 27.66
C LYS A 393 20.38 -18.65 28.51
N GLN A 394 19.54 -17.83 27.89
CA GLN A 394 18.62 -16.94 28.58
C GLN A 394 17.34 -17.69 28.96
N PRO A 395 16.61 -17.25 30.00
CA PRO A 395 15.29 -17.79 30.28
C PRO A 395 14.36 -17.61 29.06
N PRO A 396 13.39 -18.51 28.85
CA PRO A 396 12.44 -18.36 27.77
C PRO A 396 11.73 -17.00 27.91
N PRO A 397 11.64 -16.21 26.83
CA PRO A 397 10.98 -14.91 26.88
C PRO A 397 9.49 -15.08 27.17
N ASP A 398 8.87 -14.08 27.77
CA ASP A 398 7.42 -14.10 27.97
C ASP A 398 6.69 -14.05 26.62
N ALA A 399 5.64 -14.87 26.46
CA ALA A 399 4.93 -14.99 25.19
C ALA A 399 4.17 -13.71 24.83
N GLU A 400 3.57 -13.04 25.83
CA GLU A 400 2.81 -11.82 25.60
C GLU A 400 3.73 -10.68 25.17
N ALA A 401 4.85 -10.48 25.89
CA ALA A 401 5.88 -9.51 25.53
C ALA A 401 6.50 -9.79 24.15
N MET A 402 6.78 -11.06 23.83
CA MET A 402 7.35 -11.46 22.54
C MET A 402 6.43 -11.10 21.35
N PHE A 403 5.12 -11.28 21.50
CA PHE A 403 4.18 -10.90 20.45
C PHE A 403 3.80 -9.42 20.48
N ALA A 404 3.86 -8.74 21.63
CA ALA A 404 3.61 -7.31 21.75
C ALA A 404 4.71 -6.48 21.07
N ALA A 405 5.99 -6.81 21.30
CA ALA A 405 7.12 -6.12 20.67
C ALA A 405 7.10 -6.23 19.14
N ALA A 406 6.70 -7.39 18.61
CA ALA A 406 6.55 -7.60 17.17
C ALA A 406 5.37 -6.81 16.56
N ARG A 407 4.30 -6.61 17.34
CA ARG A 407 3.14 -5.80 16.95
C ARG A 407 3.46 -4.31 16.95
N ASP A 408 4.03 -3.77 18.02
CA ASP A 408 4.29 -2.34 18.15
C ASP A 408 5.22 -1.78 17.05
N GLU A 409 6.28 -2.49 16.66
CA GLU A 409 7.16 -2.03 15.58
C GLU A 409 6.53 -2.15 14.18
N THR A 410 5.72 -3.18 13.95
CA THR A 410 5.11 -3.45 12.64
C THR A 410 3.88 -2.59 12.42
N ASP A 411 3.01 -2.49 13.42
CA ASP A 411 1.78 -1.69 13.40
C ASP A 411 2.13 -0.19 13.33
N SER A 412 3.11 0.28 14.11
CA SER A 412 3.54 1.70 14.02
C SER A 412 4.17 2.06 12.66
N THR A 413 4.85 1.12 12.01
CA THR A 413 5.42 1.33 10.67
C THR A 413 4.33 1.33 9.60
N GLU A 414 3.40 0.38 9.65
CA GLU A 414 2.27 0.32 8.71
C GLU A 414 1.37 1.56 8.85
N GLU A 415 1.00 1.92 10.08
CA GLU A 415 0.22 3.13 10.38
C GLU A 415 0.89 4.38 9.82
N SER A 416 2.21 4.52 9.98
CA SER A 416 2.95 5.66 9.42
C SER A 416 2.95 5.68 7.88
N LEU A 417 3.06 4.53 7.22
CA LEU A 417 3.04 4.44 5.75
C LEU A 417 1.65 4.74 5.19
N VAL A 418 0.61 4.18 5.82
CA VAL A 418 -0.78 4.45 5.46
C VAL A 418 -1.10 5.92 5.71
N ALA A 419 -0.73 6.48 6.87
CA ALA A 419 -0.95 7.89 7.17
C ALA A 419 -0.31 8.82 6.12
N ALA A 420 0.88 8.48 5.60
CA ALA A 420 1.52 9.24 4.53
C ALA A 420 0.70 9.22 3.22
N VAL A 421 0.09 8.08 2.87
CA VAL A 421 -0.83 7.99 1.71
C VAL A 421 -2.10 8.80 1.95
N LEU A 422 -2.68 8.75 3.15
CA LEU A 422 -3.94 9.43 3.47
C LEU A 422 -3.76 10.95 3.60
N ALA A 423 -2.56 11.43 3.93
CA ALA A 423 -2.24 12.86 4.03
C ALA A 423 -2.19 13.56 2.65
N ASP A 424 -1.75 12.86 1.61
CA ASP A 424 -1.82 13.33 0.22
C ASP A 424 -2.33 12.21 -0.72
N PRO A 425 -3.67 12.05 -0.83
CA PRO A 425 -4.28 10.99 -1.61
C PRO A 425 -4.00 11.06 -3.11
N ASP A 426 -3.38 12.11 -3.64
CA ASP A 426 -3.07 12.19 -5.06
C ASP A 426 -1.62 11.80 -5.38
N ASP A 427 -0.72 11.75 -4.39
CA ASP A 427 0.69 11.38 -4.56
C ASP A 427 0.91 9.86 -4.62
N ASP A 428 1.52 9.38 -5.70
CA ASP A 428 1.81 7.96 -5.88
C ASP A 428 3.09 7.52 -5.16
N VAL A 429 3.98 8.45 -4.77
CA VAL A 429 5.26 8.11 -4.11
C VAL A 429 5.04 7.37 -2.78
N PRO A 430 4.19 7.84 -1.84
CA PRO A 430 3.90 7.11 -0.60
C PRO A 430 3.29 5.73 -0.86
N ARG A 431 2.50 5.58 -1.93
CA ARG A 431 1.87 4.31 -2.32
C ARG A 431 2.88 3.30 -2.81
N MET A 432 3.90 3.74 -3.55
CA MET A 432 4.99 2.87 -4.00
C MET A 432 5.80 2.36 -2.82
N VAL A 433 6.08 3.20 -1.83
CA VAL A 433 6.78 2.79 -0.60
C VAL A 433 5.96 1.78 0.20
N TYR A 434 4.64 2.02 0.35
CA TYR A 434 3.74 1.08 1.02
C TYR A 434 3.63 -0.26 0.26
N ALA A 435 3.55 -0.23 -1.07
CA ALA A 435 3.53 -1.43 -1.91
C ALA A 435 4.79 -2.28 -1.73
N ASP A 436 5.97 -1.66 -1.68
CA ASP A 436 7.24 -2.35 -1.44
C ASP A 436 7.29 -2.98 -0.04
N TRP A 437 6.76 -2.29 0.97
CA TRP A 437 6.67 -2.80 2.34
C TRP A 437 5.72 -4.01 2.47
N LEU A 438 4.57 -3.96 1.78
CA LEU A 438 3.61 -5.06 1.70
C LEU A 438 4.16 -6.25 0.92
N ALA A 439 4.90 -6.01 -0.17
CA ALA A 439 5.48 -7.06 -1.02
C ALA A 439 6.47 -7.93 -0.25
N GLN A 440 7.29 -7.33 0.62
CA GLN A 440 8.23 -8.04 1.50
C GLN A 440 7.51 -8.99 2.49
N ARG A 441 6.23 -8.73 2.77
CA ARG A 441 5.40 -9.52 3.69
C ARG A 441 4.48 -10.50 2.97
N GLY A 442 4.50 -10.51 1.62
CA GLY A 442 3.61 -11.34 0.81
C GLY A 442 2.14 -10.92 0.91
N ASP A 443 1.83 -9.68 1.31
CA ASP A 443 0.44 -9.23 1.37
C ASP A 443 -0.12 -9.01 -0.06
N PRO A 444 -1.29 -9.57 -0.39
CA PRO A 444 -1.89 -9.46 -1.72
C PRO A 444 -2.20 -8.01 -2.15
N ARG A 445 -2.29 -7.06 -1.20
CA ARG A 445 -2.49 -5.64 -1.51
C ARG A 445 -1.29 -5.04 -2.25
N ALA A 446 -0.08 -5.58 -2.06
CA ALA A 446 1.10 -5.19 -2.83
C ALA A 446 0.90 -5.42 -4.33
N GLU A 447 0.35 -6.58 -4.69
CA GLU A 447 0.05 -6.92 -6.08
C GLU A 447 -1.01 -5.98 -6.65
N LEU A 448 -2.07 -5.68 -5.89
CA LEU A 448 -3.09 -4.72 -6.31
C LEU A 448 -2.48 -3.33 -6.58
N LEU A 449 -1.69 -2.80 -5.65
CA LEU A 449 -1.00 -1.51 -5.78
C LEU A 449 -0.12 -1.48 -7.04
N ALA A 450 0.72 -2.50 -7.20
CA ALA A 450 1.63 -2.60 -8.34
C ALA A 450 0.90 -2.69 -9.69
N LEU A 451 -0.27 -3.35 -9.74
CA LEU A 451 -1.10 -3.42 -10.95
C LEU A 451 -1.80 -2.09 -11.23
N GLN A 452 -2.41 -1.47 -10.21
CA GLN A 452 -3.21 -0.26 -10.38
C GLN A 452 -2.38 1.02 -10.58
N LEU A 453 -1.08 0.99 -10.30
CA LEU A 453 -0.14 2.09 -10.61
C LEU A 453 0.47 1.99 -12.02
N LYS A 454 0.11 0.97 -12.82
CA LYS A 454 0.53 0.89 -14.23
C LYS A 454 -0.33 1.81 -15.10
N ASP A 455 0.29 2.47 -16.07
CA ASP A 455 -0.42 3.30 -17.06
C ASP A 455 -1.47 2.51 -17.87
N LYS A 456 -1.19 1.24 -18.16
CA LYS A 456 -2.08 0.36 -18.92
C LYS A 456 -2.04 -1.07 -18.38
N LEU A 457 -3.23 -1.65 -18.20
CA LEU A 457 -3.45 -3.02 -17.78
C LEU A 457 -3.87 -3.89 -18.97
N THR A 458 -3.26 -5.07 -19.10
CA THR A 458 -3.73 -6.13 -20.00
C THR A 458 -5.04 -6.76 -19.50
N GLY A 459 -5.77 -7.47 -20.37
CA GLY A 459 -7.03 -8.13 -19.98
C GLY A 459 -6.88 -9.15 -18.84
N ASN A 460 -5.76 -9.87 -18.79
CA ASN A 460 -5.44 -10.81 -17.72
C ASN A 460 -5.16 -10.08 -16.40
N GLU A 461 -4.42 -8.97 -16.44
CA GLU A 461 -4.16 -8.17 -15.25
C GLU A 461 -5.43 -7.50 -14.71
N GLN A 462 -6.33 -7.04 -15.59
CA GLN A 462 -7.64 -6.55 -15.16
C GLN A 462 -8.48 -7.64 -14.49
N LYS A 463 -8.43 -8.87 -15.01
CA LYS A 463 -9.07 -10.02 -14.37
C LYS A 463 -8.47 -10.28 -12.98
N ARG A 464 -7.14 -10.23 -12.87
CA ARG A 464 -6.43 -10.40 -11.62
C ARG A 464 -6.77 -9.33 -10.58
N VAL A 465 -6.86 -8.06 -10.98
CA VAL A 465 -7.33 -6.96 -10.12
C VAL A 465 -8.73 -7.26 -9.56
N ARG A 466 -9.66 -7.71 -10.41
CA ARG A 466 -11.03 -8.07 -9.95
C ARG A 466 -11.02 -9.23 -8.96
N GLU A 467 -10.20 -10.24 -9.20
CA GLU A 467 -10.05 -11.39 -8.29
C GLU A 467 -9.50 -10.95 -6.92
N LEU A 468 -8.46 -10.11 -6.91
CA LEU A 468 -7.87 -9.55 -5.70
C LEU A 468 -8.88 -8.73 -4.89
N CYS A 469 -9.58 -7.79 -5.54
CA CYS A 469 -10.61 -6.98 -4.88
C CYS A 469 -11.77 -7.83 -4.35
N LYS A 470 -12.20 -8.85 -5.09
CA LYS A 470 -13.26 -9.76 -4.63
C LYS A 470 -12.82 -10.58 -3.41
N ALA A 471 -11.57 -11.05 -3.39
CA ALA A 471 -11.06 -11.92 -2.34
C ALA A 471 -10.69 -11.16 -1.05
N HIS A 472 -10.20 -9.92 -1.17
CA HIS A 472 -9.58 -9.20 -0.05
C HIS A 472 -10.15 -7.80 0.22
N GLY A 473 -11.04 -7.29 -0.64
CA GLY A 473 -11.53 -5.91 -0.59
C GLY A 473 -12.12 -5.50 0.75
N ALA A 474 -13.00 -6.32 1.34
CA ALA A 474 -13.60 -6.03 2.64
C ALA A 474 -12.55 -5.83 3.74
N ARG A 475 -11.53 -6.69 3.78
CA ARG A 475 -10.41 -6.59 4.74
C ARG A 475 -9.64 -5.28 4.58
N TRP A 476 -9.45 -4.81 3.35
CA TRP A 476 -8.64 -3.60 3.09
C TRP A 476 -9.34 -2.28 3.43
N ILE A 477 -10.65 -2.30 3.59
CA ILE A 477 -11.45 -1.12 3.94
C ILE A 477 -12.06 -1.21 5.33
N PHE A 478 -11.87 -2.32 6.04
CA PHE A 478 -12.33 -2.47 7.41
C PHE A 478 -11.85 -1.30 8.27
N PRO A 479 -12.73 -0.69 9.10
CA PRO A 479 -14.13 -1.06 9.38
C PRO A 479 -15.20 -0.47 8.45
N LEU A 480 -14.84 0.23 7.37
CA LEU A 480 -15.80 0.86 6.46
C LEU A 480 -16.62 -0.13 5.61
N ASP A 481 -16.20 -1.39 5.52
CA ASP A 481 -16.97 -2.45 4.83
C ASP A 481 -18.37 -2.63 5.42
N ALA A 482 -18.59 -2.25 6.67
CA ALA A 482 -19.90 -2.30 7.34
C ALA A 482 -20.90 -1.24 6.83
N VAL A 483 -20.43 -0.17 6.19
CA VAL A 483 -21.25 1.00 5.80
C VAL A 483 -21.13 1.35 4.32
N VAL A 484 -20.25 0.67 3.59
CA VAL A 484 -19.95 0.91 2.17
C VAL A 484 -20.48 -0.23 1.30
N GLU A 485 -21.34 0.10 0.34
CA GLU A 485 -21.76 -0.83 -0.70
C GLU A 485 -20.89 -0.73 -1.95
N LYS A 486 -20.63 -1.86 -2.61
CA LYS A 486 -19.89 -1.95 -3.89
C LYS A 486 -18.57 -1.14 -3.91
N PRO A 487 -17.62 -1.43 -3.01
CA PRO A 487 -16.36 -0.70 -2.94
C PRO A 487 -15.57 -0.85 -4.26
N ARG A 488 -15.00 0.27 -4.71
CA ARG A 488 -14.14 0.36 -5.88
C ARG A 488 -12.75 0.82 -5.44
N PHE A 489 -11.75 0.06 -5.86
CA PHE A 489 -10.37 0.33 -5.51
C PHE A 489 -9.65 0.99 -6.67
N GLU A 490 -8.90 2.05 -6.38
CA GLU A 490 -7.90 2.60 -7.29
C GLU A 490 -6.62 2.85 -6.53
N ARG A 491 -5.48 2.61 -7.19
CA ARG A 491 -4.15 2.80 -6.62
C ARG A 491 -4.03 2.17 -5.21
N GLY A 492 -4.66 0.99 -5.03
CA GLY A 492 -4.61 0.17 -3.81
C GLY A 492 -5.50 0.57 -2.63
N PHE A 493 -6.34 1.61 -2.76
CA PHE A 493 -7.20 2.13 -1.68
C PHE A 493 -8.64 2.29 -2.16
N LEU A 494 -9.58 2.46 -1.22
CA LEU A 494 -10.97 2.78 -1.54
C LEU A 494 -11.02 4.13 -2.25
N ALA A 495 -11.44 4.12 -3.51
CA ALA A 495 -11.50 5.30 -4.36
C ALA A 495 -12.93 5.68 -4.72
N GLY A 496 -13.86 4.73 -4.69
CA GLY A 496 -15.27 5.05 -4.78
C GLY A 496 -16.17 3.94 -4.26
N CYS A 497 -17.45 4.26 -4.13
CA CYS A 497 -18.45 3.32 -3.65
C CYS A 497 -19.84 3.59 -4.22
N GLY A 498 -20.71 2.59 -4.10
CA GLY A 498 -22.13 2.70 -4.39
C GLY A 498 -22.85 3.58 -3.36
N ALA A 499 -23.55 2.94 -2.43
CA ALA A 499 -24.22 3.63 -1.33
C ALA A 499 -23.32 3.67 -0.08
N VAL A 500 -23.45 4.75 0.70
CA VAL A 500 -22.98 4.84 2.08
C VAL A 500 -24.18 4.98 3.01
N SER A 501 -24.29 4.12 4.01
CA SER A 501 -25.39 4.13 4.97
C SER A 501 -24.92 3.65 6.35
N PHE A 502 -25.30 4.38 7.40
CA PHE A 502 -25.03 4.00 8.78
C PHE A 502 -26.32 3.49 9.44
N THR A 503 -26.31 2.26 9.94
CA THR A 503 -27.50 1.66 10.58
C THR A 503 -27.64 2.04 12.05
N THR A 504 -26.58 2.53 12.69
CA THR A 504 -26.58 2.91 14.11
C THR A 504 -25.83 4.22 14.36
N ASP A 505 -26.19 4.92 15.44
CA ASP A 505 -25.45 6.13 15.87
C ASP A 505 -24.00 5.82 16.24
N LYS A 506 -23.75 4.66 16.84
CA LYS A 506 -22.40 4.20 17.14
C LYS A 506 -21.53 4.12 15.89
N GLN A 507 -22.04 3.54 14.80
CA GLN A 507 -21.33 3.53 13.52
C GLN A 507 -21.08 4.95 13.00
N ARG A 508 -22.06 5.86 13.11
CA ARG A 508 -21.86 7.26 12.71
C ARG A 508 -20.74 7.94 13.52
N ASP A 509 -20.69 7.71 14.82
CA ASP A 509 -19.67 8.32 15.69
C ASP A 509 -18.27 7.77 15.40
N GLU A 510 -18.15 6.46 15.19
CA GLU A 510 -16.86 5.80 14.98
C GLU A 510 -16.33 5.95 13.55
N LEU A 511 -17.21 6.00 12.54
CA LEU A 511 -16.81 5.82 11.15
C LEU A 511 -16.89 7.09 10.31
N CYS A 512 -17.65 8.14 10.68
CA CYS A 512 -17.73 9.36 9.85
C CYS A 512 -16.37 10.04 9.65
N GLU A 513 -15.53 10.06 10.68
CA GLU A 513 -14.19 10.69 10.64
C GLU A 513 -13.06 9.68 10.39
N HIS A 514 -13.40 8.46 9.99
CA HIS A 514 -12.39 7.43 9.79
C HIS A 514 -11.42 7.81 8.66
N PRO A 515 -10.09 7.69 8.85
CA PRO A 515 -9.11 8.25 7.92
C PRO A 515 -9.11 7.58 6.55
N LEU A 516 -9.63 6.36 6.42
CA LEU A 516 -9.77 5.66 5.12
C LEU A 516 -10.71 6.36 4.12
N TRP A 517 -11.54 7.31 4.57
CA TRP A 517 -12.31 8.16 3.67
C TRP A 517 -11.44 9.11 2.82
N ALA A 518 -10.19 9.37 3.23
CA ALA A 518 -9.33 10.35 2.59
C ALA A 518 -9.05 10.07 1.11
N THR A 519 -9.09 8.80 0.70
CA THR A 519 -8.84 8.40 -0.69
C THR A 519 -10.10 8.31 -1.55
N VAL A 520 -11.29 8.45 -0.97
CA VAL A 520 -12.57 8.33 -1.67
C VAL A 520 -12.81 9.56 -2.53
N ARG A 521 -12.91 9.34 -3.84
CA ARG A 521 -13.11 10.36 -4.89
C ARG A 521 -14.56 10.45 -5.36
N GLU A 522 -15.27 9.32 -5.35
CA GLU A 522 -16.64 9.23 -5.87
C GLU A 522 -17.54 8.44 -4.92
N ILE A 523 -18.71 9.01 -4.60
CA ILE A 523 -19.77 8.31 -3.86
C ILE A 523 -21.06 8.37 -4.69
N ASP A 524 -21.56 7.21 -5.12
CA ASP A 524 -22.72 7.14 -6.01
C ASP A 524 -24.03 7.48 -5.28
N ALA A 525 -24.11 7.33 -3.96
CA ALA A 525 -25.18 7.86 -3.12
C ALA A 525 -24.81 7.97 -1.65
N CYS A 526 -25.06 9.15 -1.07
CA CYS A 526 -24.88 9.42 0.34
C CYS A 526 -25.75 10.60 0.78
N ASN A 527 -26.62 10.39 1.78
CA ASN A 527 -27.41 11.44 2.43
C ASN A 527 -26.93 11.71 3.87
N GLU A 528 -25.70 11.29 4.17
CA GLU A 528 -25.13 11.38 5.51
C GLU A 528 -24.38 12.71 5.65
N SER A 529 -25.13 13.75 6.00
CA SER A 529 -24.62 15.12 6.11
C SER A 529 -23.44 15.25 7.07
N ARG A 530 -23.36 14.43 8.13
CA ARG A 530 -22.20 14.40 9.03
C ARG A 530 -20.93 13.96 8.31
N LEU A 531 -20.98 12.86 7.55
CA LEU A 531 -19.84 12.36 6.78
C LEU A 531 -19.40 13.41 5.74
N LEU A 532 -20.33 13.93 4.94
CA LEU A 532 -20.00 14.85 3.84
C LEU A 532 -19.55 16.25 4.30
N ARG A 533 -19.82 16.62 5.56
CA ARG A 533 -19.30 17.85 6.18
C ARG A 533 -17.98 17.62 6.92
N GLY A 534 -17.61 16.38 7.20
CA GLY A 534 -16.35 16.03 7.85
C GLY A 534 -15.12 16.39 7.03
N ASP A 535 -13.94 16.28 7.65
CA ASP A 535 -12.65 16.58 7.00
C ASP A 535 -11.95 15.32 6.46
N ALA A 536 -12.55 14.14 6.74
CA ALA A 536 -12.02 12.86 6.31
C ALA A 536 -12.05 12.68 4.78
N LEU A 537 -13.02 13.28 4.06
CA LEU A 537 -13.23 13.12 2.61
C LEU A 537 -12.36 14.05 1.74
N ARG A 538 -11.04 13.98 1.89
CA ARG A 538 -10.07 14.90 1.25
C ARG A 538 -10.03 14.78 -0.28
N ALA A 539 -10.17 13.56 -0.81
CA ALA A 539 -10.14 13.30 -2.25
C ALA A 539 -11.51 13.41 -2.93
N LEU A 540 -12.59 13.65 -2.20
CA LEU A 540 -13.94 13.61 -2.77
C LEU A 540 -14.10 14.68 -3.86
N ARG A 541 -14.56 14.27 -5.03
CA ARG A 541 -14.84 15.15 -6.18
C ARG A 541 -16.27 15.02 -6.68
N VAL A 542 -16.82 13.81 -6.57
CA VAL A 542 -18.13 13.45 -7.12
C VAL A 542 -18.99 12.86 -6.01
N VAL A 543 -20.17 13.43 -5.80
CA VAL A 543 -21.15 12.86 -4.85
C VAL A 543 -22.56 12.96 -5.42
N ARG A 544 -23.39 11.95 -5.14
CA ARG A 544 -24.83 12.06 -5.30
C ARG A 544 -25.52 12.04 -3.95
N CYS A 545 -26.38 13.01 -3.70
CA CYS A 545 -27.03 13.23 -2.41
C CYS A 545 -28.40 13.90 -2.61
N ASP A 546 -29.18 14.05 -1.55
CA ASP A 546 -30.39 14.88 -1.58
C ASP A 546 -30.09 16.38 -1.40
N ALA A 547 -31.12 17.20 -1.64
CA ALA A 547 -31.01 18.66 -1.55
C ALA A 547 -30.74 19.16 -0.13
N GLU A 548 -31.23 18.47 0.91
CA GLU A 548 -31.00 18.82 2.30
C GLU A 548 -29.53 18.63 2.67
N THR A 549 -28.96 17.49 2.30
CA THR A 549 -27.55 17.16 2.48
C THR A 549 -26.67 18.13 1.73
N LEU A 550 -26.98 18.45 0.46
CA LEU A 550 -26.24 19.43 -0.31
C LEU A 550 -26.29 20.83 0.33
N ALA A 551 -27.45 21.24 0.83
CA ALA A 551 -27.60 22.51 1.54
C ALA A 551 -26.78 22.54 2.85
N ALA A 552 -26.67 21.41 3.55
CA ALA A 552 -25.84 21.28 4.75
C ALA A 552 -24.34 21.38 4.43
N ILE A 553 -23.90 20.82 3.29
CA ILE A 553 -22.53 20.96 2.78
C ILE A 553 -22.23 22.41 2.40
N ALA A 554 -23.15 23.07 1.68
CA ALA A 554 -22.98 24.45 1.22
C ALA A 554 -22.74 25.46 2.34
N GLN A 555 -23.24 25.15 3.54
CA GLN A 555 -23.09 25.95 4.77
C GLN A 555 -21.78 25.69 5.52
N LYS A 556 -20.90 24.80 5.06
CA LYS A 556 -19.58 24.60 5.67
C LYS A 556 -18.76 25.91 5.51
N PRO A 557 -18.04 26.36 6.55
CA PRO A 557 -17.23 27.57 6.46
C PRO A 557 -16.05 27.40 5.48
N ASP A 558 -15.48 26.20 5.44
CA ASP A 558 -14.34 25.87 4.58
C ASP A 558 -14.80 25.33 3.21
N PRO A 559 -14.07 25.67 2.13
CA PRO A 559 -14.26 25.07 0.82
C PRO A 559 -14.20 23.54 0.84
N VAL A 560 -15.15 22.91 0.16
CA VAL A 560 -15.10 21.47 -0.13
C VAL A 560 -14.53 21.23 -1.53
N PRO A 561 -13.83 20.11 -1.76
CA PRO A 561 -13.21 19.82 -3.05
C PRO A 561 -14.18 19.29 -4.13
N LEU A 562 -15.51 19.40 -3.91
CA LEU A 562 -16.52 18.89 -4.84
C LEU A 562 -16.47 19.61 -6.18
N GLU A 563 -16.36 18.83 -7.26
CA GLU A 563 -16.36 19.30 -8.65
C GLU A 563 -17.67 18.97 -9.36
N GLU A 564 -18.32 17.87 -8.97
CA GLU A 564 -19.58 17.38 -9.53
C GLU A 564 -20.54 16.92 -8.44
N VAL A 565 -21.77 17.38 -8.54
CA VAL A 565 -22.86 16.96 -7.65
C VAL A 565 -24.07 16.57 -8.48
N SER A 566 -24.64 15.41 -8.16
CA SER A 566 -25.98 15.02 -8.62
C SER A 566 -26.94 15.04 -7.44
N ALA A 567 -27.85 15.99 -7.42
CA ALA A 567 -28.87 16.10 -6.39
C ALA A 567 -30.18 15.45 -6.86
N ALA A 568 -30.75 14.55 -6.06
CA ALA A 568 -32.03 13.92 -6.37
C ALA A 568 -32.96 13.86 -5.15
N TYR A 569 -34.27 13.81 -5.40
CA TYR A 569 -35.27 13.56 -4.38
C TYR A 569 -35.38 12.04 -4.17
N PHE A 570 -35.03 11.55 -2.99
CA PHE A 570 -34.92 10.11 -2.74
C PHE A 570 -36.01 9.58 -1.80
N ASP A 571 -36.52 8.41 -2.16
CA ASP A 571 -37.10 7.43 -1.24
C ASP A 571 -36.07 6.30 -1.05
N ALA A 572 -35.73 5.98 0.20
CA ALA A 572 -34.58 5.15 0.55
C ALA A 572 -34.70 3.67 0.10
N GLU A 573 -35.92 3.12 -0.01
CA GLU A 573 -36.12 1.69 -0.24
C GLU A 573 -35.89 1.23 -1.69
N ARG A 574 -36.09 2.08 -2.71
CA ARG A 574 -35.93 1.71 -4.13
C ARG A 574 -34.52 1.90 -4.69
N PHE A 575 -33.65 2.62 -3.97
CA PHE A 575 -32.34 3.03 -4.46
C PHE A 575 -31.34 1.86 -4.63
N LEU A 576 -31.40 0.85 -3.75
CA LEU A 576 -30.47 -0.29 -3.80
C LEU A 576 -30.54 -1.06 -5.13
N HIS A 577 -31.70 -1.07 -5.79
CA HIS A 577 -31.92 -1.85 -7.02
C HIS A 577 -31.34 -1.16 -8.27
N LEU A 578 -31.44 0.18 -8.38
CA LEU A 578 -31.06 0.93 -9.59
C LEU A 578 -29.56 1.22 -9.70
N ALA A 579 -28.85 1.33 -8.57
CA ALA A 579 -27.40 1.58 -8.52
C ALA A 579 -26.54 0.36 -8.91
N THR A 580 -27.14 -0.77 -9.30
CA THR A 580 -26.42 -2.04 -9.54
C THR A 580 -26.06 -2.31 -11.01
N SER A 581 -26.70 -1.65 -11.98
CA SER A 581 -26.51 -1.97 -13.42
C SER A 581 -25.46 -1.08 -14.13
N PRO A 582 -24.50 -1.66 -14.90
CA PRO A 582 -23.59 -0.91 -15.77
C PRO A 582 -24.28 -0.06 -16.84
N GLU A 583 -25.45 -0.49 -17.33
CA GLU A 583 -26.19 0.22 -18.37
C GLU A 583 -26.93 1.44 -17.81
N HIS A 584 -27.40 1.35 -16.56
CA HIS A 584 -28.05 2.46 -15.86
C HIS A 584 -27.06 3.53 -15.36
N ARG A 585 -25.77 3.19 -15.26
CA ARG A 585 -24.68 4.14 -15.00
C ARG A 585 -24.45 5.13 -16.15
N ARG A 586 -24.92 4.81 -17.37
CA ARG A 586 -24.86 5.67 -18.57
C ARG A 586 -26.22 6.13 -19.09
N ARG A 587 -27.31 5.37 -18.81
CA ARG A 587 -28.69 5.70 -19.20
C ARG A 587 -29.58 5.78 -17.96
N TRP A 588 -30.08 6.99 -17.72
CA TRP A 588 -31.02 7.36 -16.68
C TRP A 588 -32.34 6.62 -16.93
N TYR A 589 -32.69 5.63 -16.10
CA TYR A 589 -34.02 5.04 -16.08
C TYR A 589 -34.54 5.11 -14.64
N PHE A 590 -35.58 5.91 -14.45
CA PHE A 590 -36.43 5.91 -13.27
C PHE A 590 -37.75 5.23 -13.65
N SER A 591 -38.21 4.29 -12.83
CA SER A 591 -39.61 3.85 -12.87
C SER A 591 -40.40 4.87 -12.05
N PRO A 592 -41.41 5.55 -12.63
CA PRO A 592 -42.35 6.33 -11.84
C PRO A 592 -43.18 5.35 -11.03
N ASP A 593 -43.38 5.59 -9.73
CA ASP A 593 -44.58 5.05 -9.09
C ASP A 593 -45.03 5.90 -7.90
N GLN A 594 -46.24 6.44 -8.05
CA GLN A 594 -47.31 6.58 -7.06
C GLN A 594 -46.93 7.19 -5.71
N ARG A 595 -46.52 8.46 -5.69
CA ARG A 595 -46.88 9.33 -4.55
C ARG A 595 -47.62 10.54 -5.04
N ASP A 596 -48.64 10.89 -4.26
CA ASP A 596 -49.52 12.02 -4.48
C ASP A 596 -48.70 13.33 -4.49
N PRO A 597 -48.73 14.12 -5.58
CA PRO A 597 -48.10 15.44 -5.66
C PRO A 597 -48.45 16.35 -4.47
N GLU A 598 -49.64 16.20 -3.87
CA GLU A 598 -50.05 16.96 -2.68
C GLU A 598 -49.20 16.65 -1.43
N GLN A 599 -48.73 15.40 -1.26
CA GLN A 599 -47.84 15.02 -0.14
C GLN A 599 -46.41 15.54 -0.32
N LEU A 600 -45.97 15.70 -1.57
CA LEU A 600 -44.69 16.33 -1.94
C LEU A 600 -44.74 17.86 -1.74
N ALA A 601 -45.87 18.48 -2.05
CA ALA A 601 -46.10 19.91 -1.87
C ALA A 601 -46.27 20.33 -0.39
N ALA A 602 -46.91 19.49 0.43
CA ALA A 602 -47.17 19.75 1.85
C ALA A 602 -45.90 19.90 2.71
N ARG A 603 -44.71 19.52 2.20
CA ARG A 603 -43.45 19.56 2.95
C ARG A 603 -42.70 20.90 2.94
N GLY A 604 -43.13 21.93 2.19
CA GLY A 604 -42.78 23.36 2.39
C GLY A 604 -41.29 23.82 2.39
N ASP A 605 -40.31 22.96 2.64
CA ASP A 605 -38.95 23.33 3.07
C ASP A 605 -37.90 23.28 1.94
N ASN A 606 -38.22 22.68 0.79
CA ASN A 606 -37.25 22.43 -0.29
C ASN A 606 -36.72 23.69 -0.97
N LEU A 607 -37.56 24.71 -1.15
CA LEU A 607 -37.09 26.00 -1.68
C LEU A 607 -36.03 26.61 -0.76
N SER A 608 -36.17 26.46 0.56
CA SER A 608 -35.19 26.99 1.53
C SER A 608 -33.81 26.32 1.38
N HIS A 609 -33.76 25.02 1.08
CA HIS A 609 -32.51 24.29 0.87
C HIS A 609 -31.75 24.79 -0.35
N TRP A 610 -32.43 25.01 -1.48
CA TRP A 610 -31.79 25.49 -2.69
C TRP A 610 -31.28 26.94 -2.58
N HIS A 611 -31.98 27.80 -1.83
CA HIS A 611 -31.45 29.12 -1.49
C HIS A 611 -30.15 29.02 -0.68
N LYS A 612 -30.06 28.09 0.28
CA LYS A 612 -28.83 27.81 1.05
C LYS A 612 -27.71 27.23 0.18
N VAL A 613 -28.03 26.42 -0.83
CA VAL A 613 -27.05 25.94 -1.82
C VAL A 613 -26.48 27.10 -2.63
N GLY A 614 -27.32 28.09 -2.96
CA GLY A 614 -26.91 29.31 -3.66
C GLY A 614 -26.02 30.26 -2.84
N THR A 615 -25.96 30.20 -1.51
CA THR A 615 -25.20 31.17 -0.68
C THR A 615 -23.69 30.84 -0.53
N VAL A 616 -23.03 30.45 -1.62
CA VAL A 616 -21.70 29.78 -1.71
C VAL A 616 -20.61 30.26 -0.74
N GLY A 617 -20.41 29.52 0.35
CA GLY A 617 -19.14 29.45 1.08
C GLY A 617 -18.32 28.22 0.68
N ALA A 618 -18.90 27.03 0.80
CA ALA A 618 -18.16 25.76 0.64
C ALA A 618 -18.01 25.26 -0.81
N LEU A 619 -18.98 25.52 -1.70
CA LEU A 619 -19.08 24.88 -3.03
C LEU A 619 -18.29 25.60 -4.15
N VAL A 620 -17.21 26.31 -3.81
CA VAL A 620 -16.44 27.15 -4.76
C VAL A 620 -15.79 26.38 -5.91
N ASN A 621 -15.62 25.06 -5.78
CA ASN A 621 -15.02 24.19 -6.80
C ASN A 621 -16.07 23.51 -7.71
N LEU A 622 -17.36 23.68 -7.43
CA LEU A 622 -18.44 22.98 -8.14
C LEU A 622 -18.56 23.50 -9.58
N LYS A 623 -18.30 22.61 -10.55
CA LYS A 623 -18.37 22.91 -11.99
C LYS A 623 -19.55 22.23 -12.67
N ARG A 624 -19.97 21.07 -12.17
CA ARG A 624 -21.02 20.25 -12.76
C ARG A 624 -22.14 20.03 -11.76
N LEU A 625 -23.34 20.46 -12.10
CA LEU A 625 -24.52 20.27 -11.27
C LEU A 625 -25.56 19.50 -12.07
N ARG A 626 -26.07 18.40 -11.50
CA ARG A 626 -27.23 17.69 -12.03
C ARG A 626 -28.38 17.73 -11.02
N LEU A 627 -29.58 18.03 -11.51
CA LEU A 627 -30.82 18.04 -10.76
C LEU A 627 -31.73 16.93 -11.31
N ALA A 628 -32.14 15.98 -10.47
CA ALA A 628 -32.96 14.83 -10.86
C ALA A 628 -34.49 15.12 -10.81
N PRO A 629 -35.35 14.21 -11.33
CA PRO A 629 -36.81 14.37 -11.36
C PRO A 629 -37.41 14.59 -9.97
N GLY A 630 -38.49 15.35 -9.88
CA GLY A 630 -39.15 15.70 -8.62
C GLY A 630 -38.72 17.05 -8.03
N HIS A 631 -37.58 17.60 -8.45
CA HIS A 631 -37.20 18.98 -8.12
C HIS A 631 -37.77 20.01 -9.10
N ALA A 632 -38.12 19.57 -10.31
CA ALA A 632 -38.86 20.36 -11.29
C ALA A 632 -40.39 20.19 -11.20
N ILE A 633 -40.86 19.32 -10.29
CA ILE A 633 -42.28 18.99 -10.12
C ILE A 633 -42.76 19.63 -8.82
N LEU A 634 -43.40 20.79 -8.91
CA LEU A 634 -44.54 21.16 -8.06
C LEU A 634 -45.40 22.16 -8.85
N GLU A 635 -46.70 21.95 -8.77
CA GLU A 635 -47.71 22.11 -9.82
C GLU A 635 -48.01 23.54 -10.34
N SER A 636 -48.90 23.49 -11.32
CA SER A 636 -49.61 24.52 -12.07
C SER A 636 -49.99 25.78 -11.29
N ASP A 637 -50.05 26.85 -12.07
CA ASP A 637 -50.56 28.19 -11.74
C ASP A 637 -49.57 29.13 -11.05
N HIS A 638 -48.97 29.96 -11.91
CA HIS A 638 -48.32 31.24 -11.64
C HIS A 638 -46.82 31.18 -11.26
N GLY A 639 -45.98 31.55 -12.24
CA GLY A 639 -44.58 31.96 -12.00
C GLY A 639 -43.53 30.86 -12.15
N ALA A 640 -43.21 30.47 -13.38
CA ALA A 640 -42.04 29.64 -13.70
C ALA A 640 -40.69 30.36 -13.48
N LEU A 641 -40.71 31.69 -13.42
CA LEU A 641 -39.51 32.56 -13.39
C LEU A 641 -38.83 32.67 -12.02
N SER A 642 -39.50 32.39 -10.89
CA SER A 642 -38.95 32.56 -9.53
C SER A 642 -38.12 31.36 -9.03
N ARG A 643 -38.16 30.20 -9.70
CA ARG A 643 -37.76 28.91 -9.11
C ARG A 643 -36.30 28.51 -9.33
N PHE A 644 -35.63 29.12 -10.31
CA PHE A 644 -34.17 29.03 -10.52
C PHE A 644 -33.46 30.35 -10.17
N GLU A 645 -34.17 31.30 -9.55
CA GLU A 645 -33.55 32.55 -9.09
C GLU A 645 -32.47 32.29 -8.06
N TRP A 646 -32.64 31.29 -7.19
CA TRP A 646 -31.58 30.86 -6.27
C TRP A 646 -30.27 30.51 -7.01
N LEU A 647 -30.36 29.90 -8.21
CA LEU A 647 -29.19 29.51 -8.98
C LEU A 647 -28.66 30.69 -9.78
N THR A 648 -29.51 31.36 -10.55
CA THR A 648 -29.12 32.47 -11.45
C THR A 648 -28.70 33.73 -10.68
N ALA A 649 -29.20 33.95 -9.47
CA ALA A 649 -28.80 35.04 -8.59
C ALA A 649 -27.65 34.67 -7.62
N SER A 650 -27.21 33.41 -7.59
CA SER A 650 -26.11 32.97 -6.73
C SER A 650 -24.73 33.08 -7.38
N PRO A 651 -23.65 33.11 -6.57
CA PRO A 651 -22.30 32.93 -7.07
C PRO A 651 -22.08 31.63 -7.87
N LEU A 652 -22.88 30.57 -7.66
CA LEU A 652 -22.77 29.32 -8.43
C LEU A 652 -22.96 29.56 -9.94
N ALA A 653 -23.84 30.49 -10.32
CA ALA A 653 -24.07 30.84 -11.72
C ALA A 653 -22.78 31.23 -12.46
N LYS A 654 -21.84 31.88 -11.76
CA LYS A 654 -20.60 32.39 -12.36
C LYS A 654 -19.53 31.31 -12.56
N GLN A 655 -19.69 30.12 -11.97
CA GLN A 655 -18.67 29.06 -11.99
C GLN A 655 -19.11 27.77 -12.69
N LEU A 656 -20.42 27.46 -12.73
CA LEU A 656 -20.91 26.24 -13.37
C LEU A 656 -20.54 26.18 -14.86
N GLU A 657 -19.95 25.07 -15.26
CA GLU A 657 -19.56 24.76 -16.64
C GLU A 657 -20.57 23.81 -17.30
N GLU A 658 -21.17 22.90 -16.52
CA GLU A 658 -22.21 21.99 -17.00
C GLU A 658 -23.40 21.95 -16.04
N LEU A 659 -24.61 22.02 -16.61
CA LEU A 659 -25.87 21.89 -15.88
C LEU A 659 -26.72 20.82 -16.55
N THR A 660 -27.15 19.83 -15.78
CA THR A 660 -28.17 18.88 -16.23
C THR A 660 -29.44 19.03 -15.42
N ILE A 661 -30.58 19.14 -16.09
CA ILE A 661 -31.90 19.21 -15.47
C ILE A 661 -32.71 18.03 -16.01
N ASP A 662 -33.07 17.10 -15.14
CA ASP A 662 -33.98 16.01 -15.44
C ASP A 662 -35.38 16.36 -14.93
N HIS A 663 -36.28 16.63 -15.87
CA HIS A 663 -37.66 17.03 -15.61
C HIS A 663 -38.59 15.83 -15.35
N GLY A 664 -38.13 14.60 -15.59
CA GLY A 664 -39.01 13.43 -15.59
C GLY A 664 -40.25 13.65 -16.46
N ASP A 665 -41.41 13.34 -15.88
CA ASP A 665 -42.73 13.24 -16.55
C ASP A 665 -43.45 14.57 -16.75
N ASN A 666 -42.87 15.68 -16.29
CA ASN A 666 -43.48 17.00 -16.36
C ASN A 666 -42.89 17.78 -17.53
N GLY A 667 -43.76 18.15 -18.47
CA GLY A 667 -43.38 18.85 -19.70
C GLY A 667 -42.40 20.01 -19.49
N VAL A 668 -41.56 20.23 -20.49
CA VAL A 668 -40.45 21.18 -20.46
C VAL A 668 -40.97 22.58 -20.82
N PHE A 669 -41.09 23.48 -19.83
CA PHE A 669 -41.44 24.89 -20.04
C PHE A 669 -40.17 25.76 -20.02
N LEU A 670 -39.58 26.04 -21.19
CA LEU A 670 -38.29 26.72 -21.32
C LEU A 670 -38.37 28.24 -21.51
N ASP A 671 -39.53 28.77 -21.86
CA ASP A 671 -39.66 30.12 -22.43
C ASP A 671 -39.23 31.24 -21.48
N GLY A 672 -39.35 31.05 -20.15
CA GLY A 672 -38.87 32.02 -19.16
C GLY A 672 -37.41 31.81 -18.71
N TRP A 673 -36.88 30.59 -18.85
CA TRP A 673 -35.59 30.22 -18.30
C TRP A 673 -34.44 30.47 -19.27
N LEU A 674 -34.66 30.28 -20.56
CA LEU A 674 -33.67 30.57 -21.62
C LEU A 674 -33.19 32.02 -21.56
N ALA A 675 -34.09 32.97 -21.27
CA ALA A 675 -33.78 34.39 -21.15
C ALA A 675 -32.79 34.74 -20.01
N ARG A 676 -32.54 33.82 -19.06
CA ARG A 676 -31.59 34.02 -17.95
C ARG A 676 -30.33 33.17 -18.06
N LEU A 677 -30.16 32.39 -19.14
CA LEU A 677 -28.92 31.64 -19.37
C LEU A 677 -27.68 32.54 -19.47
N ASP A 678 -27.86 33.80 -19.88
CA ASP A 678 -26.79 34.80 -19.91
C ASP A 678 -26.14 35.04 -18.53
N THR A 679 -26.88 34.77 -17.44
CA THR A 679 -26.32 34.84 -16.06
C THR A 679 -25.34 33.70 -15.77
N LEU A 680 -25.44 32.59 -16.50
CA LEU A 680 -24.57 31.41 -16.40
C LEU A 680 -23.35 31.56 -17.33
N ALA A 681 -22.55 32.61 -17.14
CA ALA A 681 -21.51 33.03 -18.08
C ALA A 681 -20.42 31.99 -18.40
N ARG A 682 -20.23 30.98 -17.54
CA ARG A 682 -19.27 29.88 -17.76
C ARG A 682 -19.90 28.59 -18.29
N LEU A 683 -21.23 28.53 -18.39
CA LEU A 683 -21.92 27.36 -18.87
C LEU A 683 -21.54 27.07 -20.32
N ARG A 684 -21.04 25.86 -20.56
CA ARG A 684 -20.66 25.36 -21.89
C ARG A 684 -21.66 24.34 -22.40
N ARG A 685 -22.29 23.62 -21.48
CA ARG A 685 -23.21 22.54 -21.78
C ARG A 685 -24.39 22.56 -20.82
N LEU A 686 -25.56 22.61 -21.41
CA LEU A 686 -26.83 22.45 -20.73
C LEU A 686 -27.53 21.22 -21.29
N GLU A 687 -27.87 20.29 -20.41
CA GLU A 687 -28.62 19.10 -20.77
C GLU A 687 -29.97 19.11 -20.08
N ILE A 688 -31.05 19.03 -20.85
CA ILE A 688 -32.42 18.91 -20.33
C ILE A 688 -32.96 17.55 -20.76
N ILE A 689 -33.37 16.76 -19.78
CA ILE A 689 -33.90 15.41 -19.98
C ILE A 689 -35.38 15.45 -19.61
N SER A 690 -36.24 14.95 -20.49
CA SER A 690 -37.67 14.73 -20.22
C SER A 690 -38.04 13.30 -20.60
N SER A 691 -38.69 12.64 -19.64
CA SER A 691 -39.25 11.30 -19.79
C SER A 691 -40.76 11.44 -20.03
N PRO A 692 -41.37 10.66 -20.93
CA PRO A 692 -42.82 10.72 -21.13
C PRO A 692 -43.55 10.09 -19.93
N LYS A 693 -44.70 10.65 -19.53
CA LYS A 693 -45.67 9.97 -18.66
C LYS A 693 -45.99 8.60 -19.25
N ASP A 694 -45.85 7.54 -18.45
CA ASP A 694 -46.38 6.20 -18.75
C ASP A 694 -47.93 6.15 -18.87
N HIS A 695 -48.61 7.29 -18.98
CA HIS A 695 -50.08 7.44 -18.91
C HIS A 695 -50.72 8.15 -20.12
N TYR A 696 -50.05 8.30 -21.26
CA TYR A 696 -50.76 8.67 -22.50
C TYR A 696 -51.49 7.46 -23.10
N ASN A 697 -52.45 6.92 -22.35
CA ASN A 697 -53.56 6.15 -22.90
C ASN A 697 -54.63 7.16 -23.34
N SER A 698 -54.34 7.96 -24.37
CA SER A 698 -55.38 8.75 -25.04
C SER A 698 -56.08 7.81 -26.03
N PRO A 699 -57.38 7.51 -25.85
CA PRO A 699 -58.10 6.61 -26.76
C PRO A 699 -58.24 7.16 -28.20
N ASN A 700 -57.80 8.41 -28.45
CA ASN A 700 -57.94 9.08 -29.74
C ASN A 700 -56.74 8.88 -30.70
N TRP A 701 -55.63 8.26 -30.25
CA TRP A 701 -54.46 8.05 -31.10
C TRP A 701 -54.09 6.56 -31.12
N GLY A 702 -54.77 5.79 -31.96
CA GLY A 702 -54.62 4.34 -32.11
C GLY A 702 -53.31 3.93 -32.81
N GLY A 703 -52.22 3.87 -32.06
CA GLY A 703 -50.96 3.25 -32.49
C GLY A 703 -50.04 2.93 -31.31
N PRO A 704 -49.06 2.01 -31.45
CA PRO A 704 -48.10 1.69 -30.39
C PRO A 704 -47.24 2.92 -30.09
N THR A 705 -47.46 3.54 -28.92
CA THR A 705 -46.66 4.67 -28.44
C THR A 705 -45.33 4.15 -27.91
N HIS A 706 -44.26 4.34 -28.68
CA HIS A 706 -42.90 4.22 -28.14
C HIS A 706 -42.66 5.39 -27.17
N PRO A 707 -42.09 5.17 -25.98
CA PRO A 707 -41.70 6.27 -25.10
C PRO A 707 -40.61 7.10 -25.78
N CYS A 708 -40.98 8.29 -26.27
CA CYS A 708 -40.06 9.25 -26.84
C CYS A 708 -39.39 10.04 -25.71
N TYR A 709 -38.12 9.73 -25.44
CA TYR A 709 -37.28 10.53 -24.54
C TYR A 709 -36.81 11.78 -25.26
N LEU A 710 -37.12 12.95 -24.73
CA LEU A 710 -36.59 14.21 -25.25
C LEU A 710 -35.36 14.57 -24.44
N ARG A 711 -34.19 14.54 -25.11
CA ARG A 711 -32.92 15.00 -24.56
C ARG A 711 -32.48 16.22 -25.37
N PHE A 712 -32.58 17.40 -24.77
CA PHE A 712 -32.05 18.62 -25.35
C PHE A 712 -30.64 18.84 -24.80
N VAL A 713 -29.66 18.96 -25.69
CA VAL A 713 -28.31 19.36 -25.33
C VAL A 713 -28.05 20.69 -26.01
N ILE A 714 -27.92 21.74 -25.22
CA ILE A 714 -27.61 23.08 -25.67
C ILE A 714 -26.14 23.33 -25.35
N THR A 715 -25.36 23.69 -26.36
CA THR A 715 -23.96 24.04 -26.17
C THR A 715 -23.75 25.52 -26.47
N ARG A 716 -22.71 26.12 -25.88
CA ARG A 716 -22.42 27.53 -26.15
C ARG A 716 -22.05 27.81 -27.61
N GLU A 717 -21.58 26.79 -28.35
CA GLU A 717 -21.24 26.87 -29.77
C GLU A 717 -22.45 26.60 -30.69
N GLY A 718 -23.61 26.23 -30.13
CA GLY A 718 -24.83 25.84 -30.85
C GLY A 718 -25.82 25.13 -29.93
#